data_AF-A0A7C5SF72-F1
#
_entry.id   AF-A0A7C5SF72-F1
#
_cell.length_a   1.000
_cell.length_b   1.000
_cell.length_c   1.000
_cell.angle_alpha   90.00
_cell.angle_beta   90.00
_cell.angle_gamma   90.00
#
_symmetry.space_group_name_H-M   'P 1'
#
loop_
_entity.id
_entity.type
_entity.pdbx_description
1 polymer ?
#
loop_
_entity_poly.entity_id
_entity_poly.type
_entity_poly.pdbx_seq_one_letter_code
_entity_poly.pdbx_strand_id
1 'polypeptide(L)'
;MIRLARTLLIAGAALIVPPAGAADAPVVRHDCKILPTTRPRPCDGDVDITRSTSIYFELALPASGNYPFNGIDPDTVVLTITPEGGTTETVFGPNLVWAPGWSGYALDDFFDNPDWIFAFYSLPDHRLSPSTLYTVEVSGQTLRGIPIDPSTSTWTFSTRRDISNAALSFDVDLSGPTVWWTGRWWAGASKVNFDTSRVYEQEAVYQLMDEARVRAPEFMTDHRDAMWLGDYYKNVFDGVPNLVRQRETRRILTFEDGGDRTRLTLTDLVEADLYGIPPGRPLSADYAVGEQVLVCDADQSEVRQILAIDDAAGVIEVEKLTAPLSEWDPGDPNGSPNDDPKVPDHFTYPLAAVRKYEMTGTPLYYWTRLDDEVDQHVAHGRHPVVRLDDTPVDLCETGVPANIYGGTCHNEPKDYIEWDGFIYALIDHMITRYGEQTTSWTYSIGNEIALVKFWRENREAFFRYYDVTSNAILRAFEDHGYDSSAILLGGVEDAPAGKFLRDVLYHCSPWVVNPAGREESNLVCTDPRFDGLRSTRVDTFCVQHGGQGCPFDFYSIHPYRHADDAAALIREAWDTAFSIDPDHLDGFRVHAHETGPEWRSRADPAAKSVWAASGFFPSWGADYFERLLADAMADPRRAGGNATPTTWPFNYNFAQGSASIAAVMRVDQDGDGTQDAAEAVGNTFFRFVELTAWMSHELADLGVVEDAGTRVAGWRSVEPHGDRILLYAHDRFDPGGYEDLGWSVTLNLTGLRFDEVDVTEYRLDRDHGIRSAYEALPKRGQNGVYSPEELGDLMAADTLMPLGPATRYTTPGGQLTLNTFVQGQGVVFFEISEVDADGDGIWPENDNCPTIANPDQLDTDADGAGDACDCAPDDGAAFAVPGETQGLLLDPGEPTTLHWDDQGPAAGSGTVYDVVTGRLVELLADGSFAATTCHAADLATPSTTDSRKPAGGDGFYHLIRGHNVCGAGSYGAGRNDLDTASPCP
;
A
#
# COMPACT_ATOMS: atom_id res chain seq x y z
N MET A 1 31.48 -12.59 25.60
CA MET A 1 31.57 -11.91 26.92
C MET A 1 30.39 -12.34 27.80
N ILE A 2 30.32 -13.62 28.14
CA ILE A 2 29.36 -14.20 29.13
C ILE A 2 30.02 -14.20 30.54
N ARG A 3 31.19 -13.58 30.68
CA ARG A 3 32.14 -13.82 31.78
C ARG A 3 32.24 -12.75 32.87
N LEU A 4 31.41 -11.69 32.90
CA LEU A 4 31.67 -10.56 33.82
C LEU A 4 30.45 -9.84 34.42
N ALA A 5 29.41 -10.56 34.86
CA ALA A 5 28.40 -10.10 35.84
C ALA A 5 27.50 -11.32 36.17
N ARG A 6 27.30 -11.83 37.39
CA ARG A 6 27.39 -11.27 38.73
C ARG A 6 27.99 -12.29 39.70
N THR A 7 29.27 -12.11 40.00
CA THR A 7 29.99 -12.76 41.09
C THR A 7 29.78 -12.04 42.43
N LEU A 8 28.72 -11.24 42.63
CA LEU A 8 28.50 -10.49 43.87
C LEU A 8 27.01 -10.35 44.19
N LEU A 9 26.65 -10.77 45.42
CA LEU A 9 25.34 -10.80 46.14
C LEU A 9 24.79 -12.25 46.25
N ILE A 10 24.84 -12.98 47.38
CA ILE A 10 24.99 -12.63 48.80
C ILE A 10 25.68 -13.78 49.57
N ALA A 11 26.58 -13.35 50.45
CA ALA A 11 27.28 -14.04 51.52
C ALA A 11 26.66 -15.30 52.15
N GLY A 12 27.49 -16.33 52.33
CA GLY A 12 27.78 -16.86 53.68
C GLY A 12 26.62 -17.32 54.57
N ALA A 13 25.59 -17.95 54.03
CA ALA A 13 24.61 -18.71 54.81
C ALA A 13 24.56 -20.15 54.30
N ALA A 14 24.81 -21.12 55.17
CA ALA A 14 24.45 -22.51 54.93
C ALA A 14 22.91 -22.59 54.89
N LEU A 15 22.33 -22.37 53.71
CA LEU A 15 20.92 -22.65 53.47
C LEU A 15 20.77 -24.16 53.30
N ILE A 16 19.95 -24.77 54.15
CA ILE A 16 19.49 -26.14 53.98
C ILE A 16 18.62 -26.16 52.71
N VAL A 17 19.16 -26.73 51.62
CA VAL A 17 18.44 -26.92 50.36
C VAL A 17 17.55 -28.16 50.50
N PRO A 18 16.22 -28.08 50.30
CA PRO A 18 15.36 -29.26 50.29
C PRO A 18 15.68 -30.15 49.07
N PRO A 19 15.45 -31.48 49.15
CA PRO A 19 15.66 -32.38 48.02
C PRO A 19 14.73 -32.04 46.85
N ALA A 20 15.25 -32.15 45.62
CA ALA A 20 14.53 -31.87 44.37
C ALA A 20 13.32 -32.80 44.18
N GLY A 21 12.22 -32.26 43.66
CA GLY A 21 11.01 -33.01 43.29
C GLY A 21 10.83 -33.11 41.77
N ALA A 22 9.96 -34.00 41.30
CA ALA A 22 9.65 -34.14 39.87
C ALA A 22 9.07 -32.87 39.21
N ALA A 23 8.59 -31.91 40.01
CA ALA A 23 8.11 -30.60 39.55
C ALA A 23 9.25 -29.62 39.16
N ASP A 24 10.52 -30.02 39.29
CA ASP A 24 11.70 -29.21 38.97
C ASP A 24 12.36 -29.58 37.63
N ALA A 25 11.78 -30.52 36.85
CA ALA A 25 12.32 -30.94 35.56
C ALA A 25 11.98 -29.93 34.45
N PRO A 26 12.95 -29.49 33.62
CA PRO A 26 12.67 -28.65 32.48
C PRO A 26 11.88 -29.44 31.44
N VAL A 27 10.85 -28.81 30.87
CA VAL A 27 10.02 -29.39 29.81
C VAL A 27 10.42 -28.77 28.48
N VAL A 28 10.42 -29.57 27.42
CA VAL A 28 10.48 -29.04 26.06
C VAL A 28 9.11 -28.49 25.73
N ARG A 29 9.04 -27.21 25.38
CA ARG A 29 7.86 -26.59 24.79
C ARG A 29 8.13 -26.42 23.30
N HIS A 30 7.23 -26.96 22.50
CA HIS A 30 7.13 -26.59 21.10
C HIS A 30 6.26 -25.34 21.08
N ASP A 31 6.83 -24.18 20.77
CA ASP A 31 5.99 -23.04 20.40
C ASP A 31 5.43 -23.32 19.01
N CYS A 32 4.35 -24.12 18.98
CA CYS A 32 3.57 -24.44 17.80
C CYS A 32 2.65 -23.29 17.39
N LYS A 33 2.69 -22.15 18.12
CA LYS A 33 2.15 -20.93 17.56
C LYS A 33 3.06 -20.60 16.41
N ILE A 34 2.56 -20.86 15.20
CA ILE A 34 3.12 -20.32 13.98
C ILE A 34 3.15 -18.81 14.20
N LEU A 35 4.27 -18.28 14.67
CA LEU A 35 4.59 -16.90 14.42
C LEU A 35 4.65 -16.83 12.89
N PRO A 36 3.85 -15.97 12.23
CA PRO A 36 3.67 -15.97 10.77
C PRO A 36 4.93 -15.79 9.91
N THR A 37 6.08 -15.73 10.57
CA THR A 37 7.29 -14.99 10.20
C THR A 37 8.52 -15.90 10.24
N THR A 38 8.38 -17.09 10.83
CA THR A 38 9.50 -17.99 11.11
C THR A 38 9.60 -19.03 10.00
N ARG A 39 10.81 -19.51 9.70
CA ARG A 39 10.95 -20.75 8.90
C ARG A 39 10.03 -21.81 9.49
N PRO A 40 9.45 -22.72 8.68
CA PRO A 40 8.52 -23.70 9.23
C PRO A 40 9.25 -24.46 10.33
N ARG A 41 8.68 -24.49 11.52
CA ARG A 41 9.21 -25.22 12.67
C ARG A 41 8.35 -26.46 12.83
N PRO A 42 8.91 -27.67 12.62
CA PRO A 42 8.13 -28.88 12.69
C PRO A 42 7.67 -29.12 14.13
N CYS A 43 6.35 -29.11 14.34
CA CYS A 43 5.72 -29.60 15.55
C CYS A 43 5.50 -31.11 15.50
N ASP A 44 5.18 -31.69 16.66
CA ASP A 44 4.96 -33.13 16.74
C ASP A 44 3.77 -33.57 15.86
N GLY A 45 4.06 -34.48 14.94
CA GLY A 45 3.09 -35.03 14.01
C GLY A 45 2.89 -34.21 12.74
N ASP A 46 3.61 -33.11 12.55
CA ASP A 46 3.47 -32.29 11.35
C ASP A 46 3.86 -33.07 10.09
N VAL A 47 3.09 -32.87 9.03
CA VAL A 47 3.32 -33.45 7.71
C VAL A 47 3.55 -32.34 6.69
N ASP A 48 4.19 -32.69 5.58
CA ASP A 48 4.49 -31.73 4.51
C ASP A 48 5.25 -30.50 5.02
N ILE A 49 6.30 -30.72 5.81
CA ILE A 49 7.25 -29.69 6.22
C ILE A 49 8.29 -29.42 5.11
N THR A 50 8.69 -28.16 4.97
CA THR A 50 9.64 -27.77 3.92
C THR A 50 11.01 -28.41 4.15
N ARG A 51 11.74 -28.67 3.07
CA ARG A 51 13.04 -29.37 3.16
C ARG A 51 14.18 -28.48 3.65
N SER A 52 13.95 -27.16 3.73
CA SER A 52 14.89 -26.15 4.22
C SER A 52 14.50 -25.62 5.62
N THR A 53 13.70 -26.42 6.34
CA THR A 53 13.15 -26.15 7.68
C THR A 53 14.23 -26.06 8.77
N SER A 54 13.95 -25.26 9.80
CA SER A 54 14.73 -25.15 11.03
C SER A 54 14.08 -25.93 12.17
N ILE A 55 14.89 -26.49 13.07
CA ILE A 55 14.40 -27.09 14.31
C ILE A 55 14.44 -26.04 15.41
N TYR A 56 13.29 -25.80 16.04
CA TYR A 56 13.16 -24.86 17.16
C TYR A 56 12.45 -25.53 18.33
N PHE A 57 12.92 -25.23 19.54
CA PHE A 57 12.24 -25.60 20.78
C PHE A 57 12.65 -24.69 21.92
N GLU A 58 11.78 -24.57 22.91
CA GLU A 58 12.06 -23.89 24.17
C GLU A 58 12.26 -24.91 25.29
N LEU A 59 13.25 -24.67 26.15
CA LEU A 59 13.34 -25.35 27.43
C LEU A 59 12.78 -24.41 28.49
N ALA A 60 11.72 -24.84 29.17
CA ALA A 60 11.07 -24.04 30.20
C ALA A 60 11.08 -24.76 31.55
N LEU A 61 11.35 -24.02 32.62
CA LEU A 61 11.25 -24.51 33.98
C LEU A 61 9.84 -24.29 34.55
N PRO A 62 9.20 -25.29 35.19
CA PRO A 62 7.89 -25.10 35.81
C PRO A 62 7.93 -24.06 36.93
N ALA A 63 6.86 -23.27 37.07
CA ALA A 63 6.78 -22.11 37.95
C ALA A 63 6.68 -22.43 39.47
N SER A 64 7.49 -23.33 40.02
CA SER A 64 7.49 -23.65 41.47
C SER A 64 8.79 -23.32 42.21
N GLY A 65 8.90 -22.08 42.70
CA GLY A 65 9.44 -21.71 44.01
C GLY A 65 10.88 -22.09 44.41
N ASN A 66 11.92 -21.57 43.75
CA ASN A 66 13.20 -21.07 44.33
C ASN A 66 14.23 -20.82 43.19
N TYR A 67 14.19 -19.63 42.62
CA TYR A 67 14.55 -19.39 41.22
C TYR A 67 16.01 -19.06 40.86
N PRO A 68 16.91 -18.52 41.73
CA PRO A 68 18.27 -18.22 41.28
C PRO A 68 19.21 -19.45 41.19
N PHE A 69 18.73 -20.66 41.48
CA PHE A 69 19.56 -21.87 41.59
C PHE A 69 19.04 -23.09 40.79
N ASN A 70 17.95 -22.95 40.02
CA ASN A 70 17.31 -24.04 39.26
C ASN A 70 17.41 -23.86 37.73
N GLY A 71 18.13 -22.85 37.23
CA GLY A 71 18.24 -22.52 35.80
C GLY A 71 18.68 -23.70 34.92
N ILE A 72 18.30 -23.68 33.65
CA ILE A 72 18.77 -24.63 32.63
C ILE A 72 20.29 -24.47 32.48
N ASP A 73 21.01 -25.59 32.34
CA ASP A 73 22.43 -25.57 32.00
C ASP A 73 22.57 -25.71 30.46
N PRO A 74 22.69 -24.59 29.71
CA PRO A 74 22.75 -24.62 28.25
C PRO A 74 23.94 -25.43 27.73
N ASP A 75 25.01 -25.56 28.53
CA ASP A 75 26.19 -26.33 28.13
C ASP A 75 25.94 -27.85 28.14
N THR A 76 24.80 -28.32 28.64
CA THR A 76 24.45 -29.74 28.70
C THR A 76 23.45 -30.17 27.65
N VAL A 77 22.87 -29.23 26.91
CA VAL A 77 21.81 -29.50 25.95
C VAL A 77 22.38 -30.18 24.71
N VAL A 78 21.70 -31.24 24.25
CA VAL A 78 22.02 -32.00 23.05
C VAL A 78 20.76 -32.17 22.23
N LEU A 79 20.85 -31.90 20.94
CA LEU A 79 19.77 -32.11 19.96
C LEU A 79 20.22 -33.15 18.93
N THR A 80 19.36 -34.13 18.66
CA THR A 80 19.57 -35.13 17.60
C THR A 80 18.33 -35.25 16.71
N ILE A 81 18.55 -35.68 15.47
CA ILE A 81 17.50 -35.92 14.47
C ILE A 81 17.74 -37.26 13.78
N THR A 82 16.67 -38.01 13.51
CA THR A 82 16.73 -39.35 12.90
C THR A 82 15.75 -39.44 11.73
N PRO A 83 16.22 -39.50 10.47
CA PRO A 83 15.37 -39.82 9.33
C PRO A 83 14.88 -41.27 9.37
N GLU A 84 13.65 -41.51 8.92
CA GLU A 84 13.06 -42.83 8.75
C GLU A 84 13.93 -43.67 7.80
N GLY A 85 14.36 -44.84 8.27
CA GLY A 85 15.24 -45.72 7.51
C GLY A 85 16.70 -45.24 7.41
N GLY A 86 17.07 -44.13 8.08
CA GLY A 86 18.44 -43.60 8.10
C GLY A 86 19.10 -43.71 9.49
N THR A 87 20.21 -42.98 9.66
CA THR A 87 21.01 -42.97 10.90
C THR A 87 20.74 -41.71 11.72
N THR A 88 20.68 -41.82 13.05
CA THR A 88 20.59 -40.67 13.95
C THR A 88 21.81 -39.75 13.78
N GLU A 89 21.54 -38.47 13.58
CA GLU A 89 22.50 -37.39 13.42
C GLU A 89 22.43 -36.46 14.63
N THR A 90 23.59 -36.05 15.15
CA THR A 90 23.65 -34.97 16.15
C THR A 90 23.57 -33.64 15.42
N VAL A 91 22.71 -32.75 15.90
CA VAL A 91 22.55 -31.38 15.41
C VAL A 91 23.49 -30.43 16.15
N PHE A 92 23.46 -30.48 17.49
CA PHE A 92 24.47 -29.85 18.34
C PHE A 92 24.69 -30.68 19.61
N GLY A 93 25.91 -30.61 20.13
CA GLY A 93 26.32 -31.28 21.36
C GLY A 93 26.51 -30.32 22.55
N PRO A 94 27.06 -30.82 23.67
CA PRO A 94 27.32 -30.04 24.86
C PRO A 94 28.16 -28.78 24.57
N ASN A 95 27.93 -27.71 25.33
CA ASN A 95 28.47 -26.36 25.11
C ASN A 95 27.99 -25.69 23.81
N LEU A 96 26.83 -26.14 23.29
CA LEU A 96 26.21 -25.61 22.07
C LEU A 96 27.14 -25.66 20.85
N VAL A 97 27.89 -26.75 20.74
CA VAL A 97 28.77 -26.98 19.59
C VAL A 97 27.96 -27.61 18.47
N TRP A 98 27.72 -26.83 17.41
CA TRP A 98 27.05 -27.27 16.19
C TRP A 98 27.81 -28.39 15.49
N ALA A 99 27.09 -29.42 15.08
CA ALA A 99 27.65 -30.50 14.29
C ALA A 99 27.94 -30.03 12.85
N PRO A 100 28.86 -30.68 12.12
CA PRO A 100 29.08 -30.36 10.71
C PRO A 100 27.79 -30.46 9.90
N GLY A 101 27.51 -29.44 9.08
CA GLY A 101 26.28 -29.37 8.27
C GLY A 101 25.08 -28.79 9.02
N TRP A 102 25.28 -28.27 10.23
CA TRP A 102 24.27 -27.56 11.02
C TRP A 102 24.84 -26.25 11.57
N SER A 103 23.96 -25.26 11.72
CA SER A 103 24.24 -23.96 12.32
C SER A 103 23.06 -23.51 13.20
N GLY A 104 23.25 -22.46 14.01
CA GLY A 104 22.19 -21.94 14.87
C GLY A 104 22.68 -21.12 16.05
N TYR A 105 21.79 -20.87 17.01
CA TYR A 105 22.06 -20.08 18.21
C TYR A 105 21.07 -20.44 19.34
N ALA A 106 21.37 -19.99 20.56
CA ALA A 106 20.48 -20.06 21.71
C ALA A 106 20.27 -18.67 22.31
N LEU A 107 19.05 -18.35 22.72
CA LEU A 107 18.67 -17.08 23.33
C LEU A 107 18.12 -17.31 24.74
N ASP A 108 18.52 -16.46 25.67
CA ASP A 108 17.95 -16.33 27.01
C ASP A 108 16.81 -15.30 26.90
N ASP A 109 15.56 -15.71 27.12
CA ASP A 109 14.40 -14.86 26.86
C ASP A 109 14.26 -13.78 27.96
N PHE A 110 14.44 -12.51 27.58
CA PHE A 110 14.57 -11.38 28.52
C PHE A 110 13.35 -10.46 28.59
N PHE A 111 12.26 -10.73 27.86
CA PHE A 111 11.12 -9.81 27.80
C PHE A 111 9.76 -10.51 27.97
N ASP A 112 9.04 -10.06 29.00
CA ASP A 112 7.62 -10.32 29.32
C ASP A 112 7.22 -11.67 29.95
N ASN A 113 8.11 -12.63 30.19
CA ASN A 113 7.75 -13.87 30.89
C ASN A 113 8.57 -14.09 32.20
N PRO A 114 7.93 -14.34 33.37
CA PRO A 114 8.64 -14.69 34.60
C PRO A 114 9.32 -16.08 34.57
N ASP A 115 9.11 -16.88 33.51
CA ASP A 115 9.72 -18.19 33.30
C ASP A 115 11.18 -18.05 32.80
N TRP A 116 12.14 -18.77 33.40
CA TRP A 116 13.50 -18.91 32.84
C TRP A 116 13.43 -19.84 31.62
N ILE A 117 13.34 -19.25 30.43
CA ILE A 117 13.22 -19.96 29.15
C ILE A 117 14.51 -19.80 28.35
N PHE A 118 15.03 -20.92 27.84
CA PHE A 118 16.04 -20.91 26.79
C PHE A 118 15.41 -21.35 25.47
N ALA A 119 15.49 -20.48 24.47
CA ALA A 119 15.07 -20.79 23.11
C ALA A 119 16.26 -21.29 22.30
N PHE A 120 16.10 -22.41 21.59
CA PHE A 120 17.14 -23.00 20.75
C PHE A 120 16.69 -23.00 19.29
N TYR A 121 17.57 -22.56 18.40
CA TYR A 121 17.30 -22.52 16.97
C TYR A 121 18.42 -23.22 16.20
N SER A 122 18.02 -24.17 15.35
CA SER A 122 18.89 -25.05 14.55
C SER A 122 18.51 -24.96 13.08
N LEU A 123 19.51 -24.84 12.20
CA LEU A 123 19.33 -24.83 10.76
C LEU A 123 20.30 -25.80 10.09
N PRO A 124 19.84 -26.66 9.17
CA PRO A 124 20.74 -27.47 8.38
C PRO A 124 21.38 -26.63 7.27
N ASP A 125 22.66 -26.86 6.99
CA ASP A 125 23.38 -26.21 5.89
C ASP A 125 22.99 -26.80 4.52
N HIS A 126 22.17 -27.86 4.51
CA HIS A 126 21.68 -28.56 3.32
C HIS A 126 20.22 -28.97 3.51
N ARG A 127 19.55 -29.35 2.41
CA ARG A 127 18.15 -29.78 2.46
C ARG A 127 17.98 -31.13 3.11
N LEU A 128 16.96 -31.25 3.94
CA LEU A 128 16.43 -32.53 4.37
C LEU A 128 15.93 -33.36 3.18
N SER A 129 15.94 -34.68 3.35
CA SER A 129 15.49 -35.64 2.33
C SER A 129 14.00 -35.45 2.06
N PRO A 130 13.51 -35.60 0.82
CA PRO A 130 12.10 -35.45 0.49
C PRO A 130 11.27 -36.62 1.02
N SER A 131 9.98 -36.40 1.30
CA SER A 131 9.01 -37.45 1.69
C SER A 131 9.53 -38.37 2.80
N THR A 132 10.23 -37.79 3.78
CA THR A 132 10.94 -38.52 4.83
C THR A 132 10.40 -38.12 6.19
N LEU A 133 9.99 -39.08 7.02
CA LEU A 133 9.66 -38.87 8.43
C LEU A 133 10.96 -38.69 9.24
N TYR A 134 11.02 -37.68 10.07
CA TYR A 134 12.12 -37.38 10.97
C TYR A 134 11.66 -37.46 12.42
N THR A 135 12.49 -38.04 13.29
CA THR A 135 12.31 -38.04 14.75
C THR A 135 13.37 -37.13 15.37
N VAL A 136 12.95 -36.16 16.17
CA VAL A 136 13.83 -35.26 16.90
C VAL A 136 13.87 -35.65 18.37
N GLU A 137 15.06 -35.66 18.97
CA GLU A 137 15.26 -35.96 20.39
C GLU A 137 16.18 -34.92 21.03
N VAL A 138 15.74 -34.39 22.18
CA VAL A 138 16.46 -33.40 22.99
C VAL A 138 16.82 -34.00 24.33
N SER A 139 18.05 -33.75 24.80
CA SER A 139 18.46 -34.07 26.16
C SER A 139 19.24 -32.91 26.79
N GLY A 140 19.35 -32.91 28.11
CA GLY A 140 20.00 -31.84 28.86
C GLY A 140 19.58 -31.87 30.32
N GLN A 141 20.09 -30.93 31.11
CA GLN A 141 19.79 -30.84 32.53
C GLN A 141 19.79 -29.40 33.05
N THR A 142 19.25 -29.19 34.25
CA THR A 142 19.40 -27.94 34.99
C THR A 142 20.80 -27.82 35.59
N LEU A 143 21.17 -26.63 36.09
CA LEU A 143 22.39 -26.38 36.88
C LEU A 143 22.51 -27.27 38.13
N ARG A 144 21.44 -27.99 38.52
CA ARG A 144 21.41 -28.98 39.62
C ARG A 144 21.50 -30.44 39.15
N GLY A 145 21.63 -30.68 37.86
CA GLY A 145 21.69 -32.03 37.28
C GLY A 145 20.33 -32.73 37.20
N ILE A 146 19.22 -31.98 37.18
CA ILE A 146 17.89 -32.55 36.94
C ILE A 146 17.70 -32.66 35.43
N PRO A 147 17.46 -33.86 34.87
CA PRO A 147 17.30 -34.04 33.42
C PRO A 147 15.99 -33.45 32.90
N ILE A 148 15.95 -33.15 31.60
CA ILE A 148 14.72 -32.79 30.86
C ILE A 148 13.65 -33.89 31.03
N ASP A 149 12.38 -33.48 31.11
CA ASP A 149 11.25 -34.40 31.19
C ASP A 149 11.15 -35.26 29.92
N PRO A 150 11.34 -36.59 30.01
CA PRO A 150 11.35 -37.47 28.85
C PRO A 150 10.00 -37.57 28.13
N SER A 151 8.89 -37.13 28.76
CA SER A 151 7.58 -37.10 28.11
C SER A 151 7.43 -35.98 27.09
N THR A 152 8.34 -35.01 27.09
CA THR A 152 8.36 -33.87 26.17
C THR A 152 9.61 -33.84 25.28
N SER A 153 10.57 -34.74 25.51
CA SER A 153 11.90 -34.67 24.92
C SER A 153 12.01 -35.15 23.47
N THR A 154 10.91 -35.59 22.85
CA THR A 154 10.92 -36.25 21.54
C THR A 154 9.66 -35.88 20.75
N TRP A 155 9.82 -35.62 19.46
CA TRP A 155 8.72 -35.37 18.53
C TRP A 155 9.07 -35.79 17.10
N THR A 156 8.08 -35.83 16.21
CA THR A 156 8.24 -36.27 14.82
C THR A 156 7.65 -35.28 13.82
N PHE A 157 8.18 -35.27 12.59
CA PHE A 157 7.60 -34.54 11.46
C PHE A 157 7.98 -35.17 10.13
N SER A 158 7.24 -34.95 9.04
CA SER A 158 7.62 -35.44 7.70
C SER A 158 7.83 -34.32 6.69
N THR A 159 8.82 -34.48 5.81
CA THR A 159 9.17 -33.50 4.78
C THR A 159 8.36 -33.70 3.49
N ARG A 160 8.14 -32.60 2.77
CA ARG A 160 7.44 -32.58 1.46
C ARG A 160 8.15 -33.40 0.39
N ARG A 161 7.38 -33.77 -0.64
CA ARG A 161 7.91 -34.37 -1.87
C ARG A 161 8.85 -33.42 -2.61
N ASP A 162 9.68 -33.97 -3.49
CA ASP A 162 10.53 -33.17 -4.38
C ASP A 162 9.71 -32.51 -5.51
N ILE A 163 10.04 -31.27 -5.84
CA ILE A 163 9.35 -30.45 -6.87
C ILE A 163 10.25 -30.07 -8.04
N SER A 164 11.48 -30.59 -8.10
CA SER A 164 12.50 -30.25 -9.12
C SER A 164 12.05 -30.38 -10.59
N ASN A 165 11.00 -31.14 -10.88
CA ASN A 165 10.43 -31.30 -12.23
C ASN A 165 8.90 -31.13 -12.23
N ALA A 166 8.37 -30.31 -11.31
CA ALA A 166 6.93 -30.06 -11.24
C ALA A 166 6.48 -29.22 -12.45
N ALA A 167 5.32 -29.59 -13.03
CA ALA A 167 4.73 -28.89 -14.16
C ALA A 167 3.24 -28.71 -13.93
N LEU A 168 2.73 -27.53 -14.26
CA LEU A 168 1.34 -27.12 -14.12
C LEU A 168 0.84 -26.50 -15.42
N SER A 169 -0.48 -26.47 -15.61
CA SER A 169 -1.10 -25.79 -16.74
C SER A 169 -2.39 -25.09 -16.31
N PHE A 170 -2.61 -23.89 -16.85
CA PHE A 170 -3.82 -23.11 -16.67
C PHE A 170 -4.47 -22.86 -18.03
N ASP A 171 -5.77 -23.10 -18.13
CA ASP A 171 -6.58 -22.73 -19.29
C ASP A 171 -7.27 -21.41 -18.98
N VAL A 172 -6.93 -20.35 -19.73
CA VAL A 172 -7.34 -18.98 -19.44
C VAL A 172 -8.21 -18.44 -20.58
N ASP A 173 -9.44 -18.06 -20.26
CA ASP A 173 -10.35 -17.36 -21.17
C ASP A 173 -10.28 -15.85 -20.92
N LEU A 174 -9.60 -15.12 -21.81
CA LEU A 174 -9.46 -13.66 -21.76
C LEU A 174 -10.77 -12.93 -22.15
N SER A 175 -11.77 -13.65 -22.68
CA SER A 175 -13.11 -13.11 -22.90
C SER A 175 -14.09 -13.44 -21.76
N GLY A 176 -13.59 -14.14 -20.72
CA GLY A 176 -14.37 -14.55 -19.57
C GLY A 176 -14.85 -13.38 -18.71
N PRO A 177 -15.80 -13.62 -17.80
CA PRO A 177 -16.36 -12.58 -16.93
C PRO A 177 -15.28 -11.95 -16.05
N THR A 178 -15.47 -10.67 -15.74
CA THR A 178 -14.61 -9.85 -14.89
C THR A 178 -15.42 -9.26 -13.74
N VAL A 179 -14.70 -8.75 -12.73
CA VAL A 179 -15.26 -7.92 -11.67
C VAL A 179 -14.53 -6.58 -11.66
N TRP A 180 -15.28 -5.50 -11.47
CA TRP A 180 -14.69 -4.17 -11.31
C TRP A 180 -14.35 -3.94 -9.83
N TRP A 181 -13.05 -3.89 -9.50
CA TRP A 181 -12.59 -3.65 -8.13
C TRP A 181 -12.61 -2.16 -7.80
N THR A 182 -13.48 -1.76 -6.87
CA THR A 182 -13.56 -0.38 -6.39
C THR A 182 -12.51 -0.11 -5.30
N GLY A 183 -11.69 0.91 -5.52
CA GLY A 183 -10.48 1.15 -4.71
C GLY A 183 -9.24 0.52 -5.35
N ARG A 184 -8.08 0.63 -4.69
CA ARG A 184 -6.81 0.09 -5.19
C ARG A 184 -6.19 -0.89 -4.22
N TRP A 185 -5.65 -1.96 -4.79
CA TRP A 185 -4.81 -2.87 -4.05
C TRP A 185 -3.46 -2.22 -3.76
N TRP A 186 -3.02 -2.25 -2.51
CA TRP A 186 -1.84 -1.50 -2.06
C TRP A 186 -1.89 0.00 -2.39
N ALA A 187 -3.09 0.58 -2.23
CA ALA A 187 -3.35 1.99 -2.54
C ALA A 187 -2.41 2.95 -1.80
N GLY A 188 -1.85 2.53 -0.65
CA GLY A 188 -0.91 3.32 0.11
C GLY A 188 0.19 2.53 0.80
N ALA A 189 0.78 3.12 1.84
CA ALA A 189 1.76 2.50 2.73
C ALA A 189 1.63 3.06 4.15
N SER A 190 2.02 2.28 5.17
CA SER A 190 2.05 2.70 6.57
C SER A 190 3.46 2.67 7.20
N LYS A 191 3.79 3.76 7.90
CA LYS A 191 5.04 4.25 8.50
C LYS A 191 4.77 5.44 9.46
N VAL A 192 4.39 5.15 10.70
CA VAL A 192 3.98 6.08 11.78
C VAL A 192 4.87 7.29 12.15
N ASN A 193 6.02 7.49 11.50
CA ASN A 193 6.95 8.57 11.86
C ASN A 193 6.79 9.74 10.90
N PHE A 194 6.12 10.78 11.39
CA PHE A 194 6.19 12.10 10.81
C PHE A 194 7.48 12.76 11.26
N ASP A 195 8.13 13.42 10.34
CA ASP A 195 8.98 14.57 10.56
C ASP A 195 9.42 14.92 9.16
N THR A 196 9.17 16.18 8.77
CA THR A 196 9.79 16.90 7.68
C THR A 196 10.96 16.08 7.12
N SER A 197 10.76 15.52 5.93
CA SER A 197 11.50 14.45 5.22
C SER A 197 13.02 14.26 5.43
N ARG A 198 13.69 15.18 6.12
CA ARG A 198 15.10 15.30 6.46
C ARG A 198 15.61 14.41 7.61
N VAL A 199 14.85 14.13 8.67
CA VAL A 199 15.35 13.27 9.79
C VAL A 199 15.58 11.84 9.34
N TYR A 200 14.58 11.28 8.65
CA TYR A 200 14.58 9.89 8.20
C TYR A 200 14.90 9.75 6.71
N GLU A 201 15.34 10.84 6.07
CA GLU A 201 15.71 10.89 4.65
C GLU A 201 14.60 10.31 3.74
N GLN A 202 13.34 10.60 4.09
CA GLN A 202 12.15 10.09 3.40
C GLN A 202 11.99 10.66 1.99
N GLU A 203 12.58 11.82 1.72
CA GLU A 203 12.56 12.47 0.40
C GLU A 203 13.03 11.52 -0.71
N ALA A 204 14.09 10.75 -0.46
CA ALA A 204 14.58 9.77 -1.42
C ALA A 204 13.53 8.68 -1.70
N VAL A 205 12.77 8.27 -0.68
CA VAL A 205 11.67 7.31 -0.83
C VAL A 205 10.51 7.93 -1.61
N TYR A 206 10.27 9.24 -1.47
CA TYR A 206 9.26 9.94 -2.22
C TYR A 206 9.60 10.02 -3.71
N GLN A 207 10.84 10.40 -4.02
CA GLN A 207 11.35 10.43 -5.39
C GLN A 207 11.29 9.05 -6.05
N LEU A 208 11.65 7.98 -5.33
CA LEU A 208 11.53 6.61 -5.83
C LEU A 208 10.08 6.23 -6.17
N MET A 209 9.09 6.68 -5.38
CA MET A 209 7.68 6.46 -5.73
C MET A 209 7.25 7.29 -6.93
N ASP A 210 7.72 8.53 -7.05
CA ASP A 210 7.40 9.39 -8.20
C ASP A 210 7.93 8.78 -9.51
N GLU A 211 9.09 8.13 -9.48
CA GLU A 211 9.63 7.37 -10.63
C GLU A 211 8.69 6.23 -11.06
N ALA A 212 8.13 5.47 -10.10
CA ALA A 212 7.14 4.43 -10.38
C ALA A 212 5.83 5.03 -10.92
N ARG A 213 5.44 6.22 -10.45
CA ARG A 213 4.22 6.91 -10.88
C ARG A 213 4.26 7.43 -12.31
N VAL A 214 5.43 7.57 -12.91
CA VAL A 214 5.55 7.84 -14.36
C VAL A 214 4.88 6.74 -15.18
N ARG A 215 4.99 5.47 -14.75
CA ARG A 215 4.35 4.32 -15.40
C ARG A 215 2.97 3.98 -14.83
N ALA A 216 2.77 4.24 -13.54
CA ALA A 216 1.53 3.95 -12.83
C ALA A 216 1.12 5.14 -11.97
N PRO A 217 0.41 6.14 -12.53
CA PRO A 217 0.08 7.40 -11.83
C PRO A 217 -0.59 7.21 -10.46
N GLU A 218 -1.21 6.05 -10.33
CA GLU A 218 -2.03 5.56 -9.24
C GLU A 218 -1.27 4.82 -8.12
N PHE A 219 0.01 4.50 -8.36
CA PHE A 219 0.87 3.75 -7.44
C PHE A 219 1.03 4.49 -6.10
N MET A 220 0.67 3.80 -5.01
CA MET A 220 0.84 4.25 -3.62
C MET A 220 0.39 5.71 -3.39
N THR A 221 -0.73 6.09 -4.01
CA THR A 221 -1.26 7.45 -3.92
C THR A 221 -1.75 7.75 -2.51
N ASP A 222 -2.33 6.79 -1.81
CA ASP A 222 -2.77 6.96 -0.43
C ASP A 222 -1.57 6.87 0.51
N HIS A 223 -1.56 7.66 1.58
CA HIS A 223 -0.53 7.58 2.60
C HIS A 223 -1.18 7.52 3.97
N ARG A 224 -0.97 6.42 4.69
CA ARG A 224 -1.62 6.17 5.96
C ARG A 224 -0.59 6.20 7.04
N ASP A 225 -0.48 7.33 7.72
CA ASP A 225 0.15 7.50 9.03
C ASP A 225 -0.36 8.79 9.65
N ALA A 226 -0.50 8.82 10.97
CA ALA A 226 -0.59 9.98 11.88
C ALA A 226 -1.68 9.70 12.92
N MET A 227 -1.33 9.87 14.19
CA MET A 227 -2.32 10.18 15.21
C MET A 227 -2.52 11.69 15.12
N TRP A 228 -3.41 12.16 14.25
CA TRP A 228 -3.57 13.60 13.99
C TRP A 228 -3.92 14.38 15.26
N LEU A 229 -4.42 13.69 16.28
CA LEU A 229 -5.00 14.27 17.48
C LEU A 229 -4.16 14.01 18.75
N GLY A 230 -2.93 13.50 18.61
CA GLY A 230 -2.07 13.24 19.77
C GLY A 230 -1.30 14.48 20.26
N ASP A 231 -0.96 14.54 21.57
CA ASP A 231 -0.26 15.70 22.15
C ASP A 231 1.24 15.48 22.49
N TYR A 232 1.76 14.25 22.78
CA TYR A 232 3.18 13.99 23.17
C TYR A 232 3.67 12.54 22.91
N TYR A 233 5.00 12.35 22.94
CA TYR A 233 5.76 11.15 22.57
C TYR A 233 6.17 10.18 23.71
N LYS A 234 6.28 8.86 23.37
CA LYS A 234 7.29 7.91 23.88
C LYS A 234 7.59 6.70 22.96
N ASN A 235 8.87 6.57 22.59
CA ASN A 235 9.68 5.40 22.16
C ASN A 235 9.22 4.45 21.04
N VAL A 236 8.02 4.56 20.45
CA VAL A 236 7.60 3.64 19.36
C VAL A 236 7.15 4.34 18.09
N PHE A 237 6.78 5.63 18.14
CA PHE A 237 6.20 6.37 17.01
C PHE A 237 6.84 7.76 16.95
N ASP A 238 8.12 7.83 16.60
CA ASP A 238 8.89 9.07 16.60
C ASP A 238 8.25 10.11 15.66
N GLY A 239 7.95 11.31 16.17
CA GLY A 239 7.71 12.53 15.37
C GLY A 239 6.29 12.83 14.84
N VAL A 240 5.25 12.12 15.32
CA VAL A 240 3.83 12.43 15.04
C VAL A 240 3.51 13.93 15.11
N PRO A 241 2.79 14.53 14.13
CA PRO A 241 2.43 15.93 14.17
C PRO A 241 1.41 16.12 15.29
N ASN A 242 1.85 16.73 16.38
CA ASN A 242 0.94 17.08 17.45
C ASN A 242 0.20 18.35 17.07
N LEU A 243 -1.13 18.36 17.25
CA LEU A 243 -1.92 19.58 17.07
C LEU A 243 -1.78 20.45 18.31
N VAL A 244 -1.01 21.53 18.21
CA VAL A 244 -0.93 22.50 19.32
C VAL A 244 -2.12 23.45 19.24
N ARG A 245 -2.95 23.40 20.26
CA ARG A 245 -3.97 24.41 20.54
C ARG A 245 -3.40 25.47 21.49
N GLN A 246 -4.09 26.60 21.70
CA GLN A 246 -3.71 27.67 22.64
C GLN A 246 -3.60 27.27 24.13
N ARG A 247 -3.37 25.99 24.43
CA ARG A 247 -3.35 25.40 25.76
C ARG A 247 -2.01 24.88 26.19
N GLU A 248 -0.99 24.92 25.34
CA GLU A 248 0.35 24.48 25.68
C GLU A 248 1.37 25.50 25.21
N THR A 249 1.12 26.78 25.45
CA THR A 249 2.11 27.81 25.09
C THR A 249 3.20 27.93 26.16
N ARG A 250 3.01 27.35 27.35
CA ARG A 250 3.87 27.57 28.53
C ARG A 250 4.30 26.30 29.24
N ARG A 251 5.55 26.32 29.72
CA ARG A 251 6.10 25.38 30.71
C ARG A 251 6.23 26.02 32.09
N ILE A 252 6.15 25.21 33.14
CA ILE A 252 6.37 25.56 34.54
C ILE A 252 7.86 25.48 34.84
N LEU A 253 8.44 26.56 35.37
CA LEU A 253 9.82 26.61 35.85
C LEU A 253 9.93 26.25 37.33
N THR A 254 9.01 26.76 38.15
CA THR A 254 9.05 26.56 39.60
C THR A 254 7.64 26.48 40.20
N PHE A 255 7.55 25.69 41.27
CA PHE A 255 6.40 25.65 42.17
C PHE A 255 6.77 26.31 43.50
N GLU A 256 5.95 27.23 43.99
CA GLU A 256 6.16 27.91 45.27
C GLU A 256 4.91 27.82 46.16
N ASP A 257 5.09 27.49 47.45
CA ASP A 257 3.98 27.40 48.41
C ASP A 257 3.60 28.81 48.88
N GLY A 258 2.39 29.23 48.53
CA GLY A 258 1.78 30.49 48.94
C GLY A 258 0.83 30.36 50.14
N GLY A 259 0.82 29.23 50.85
CA GLY A 259 -0.09 28.94 51.96
C GLY A 259 -1.35 28.24 51.46
N ASP A 260 -2.39 29.01 51.13
CA ASP A 260 -3.68 28.51 50.61
C ASP A 260 -3.71 28.42 49.06
N ARG A 261 -2.58 28.70 48.41
CA ARG A 261 -2.42 28.77 46.95
C ARG A 261 -1.02 28.33 46.54
N THR A 262 -0.86 27.87 45.31
CA THR A 262 0.44 27.57 44.70
C THR A 262 0.78 28.64 43.66
N ARG A 263 2.01 29.15 43.70
CA ARG A 263 2.56 30.05 42.67
C ARG A 263 3.32 29.25 41.64
N LEU A 264 2.99 29.46 40.37
CA LEU A 264 3.63 28.80 39.23
C LEU A 264 4.34 29.87 38.41
N THR A 265 5.67 29.78 38.29
CA THR A 265 6.44 30.63 37.38
C THR A 265 6.47 29.97 36.01
N LEU A 266 6.04 30.68 34.98
CA LEU A 266 5.86 30.15 33.62
C LEU A 266 6.82 30.81 32.63
N THR A 267 7.20 30.08 31.60
CA THR A 267 7.91 30.59 30.42
C THR A 267 7.38 29.94 29.14
N ASP A 268 7.74 30.45 27.98
CA ASP A 268 7.41 29.82 26.69
C ASP A 268 7.93 28.39 26.62
N LEU A 269 7.23 27.55 25.86
CA LEU A 269 7.77 26.25 25.42
C LEU A 269 9.04 26.45 24.61
N VAL A 270 9.94 25.45 24.66
CA VAL A 270 11.18 25.48 23.89
C VAL A 270 10.85 25.37 22.39
N GLU A 271 9.82 24.59 22.08
CA GLU A 271 9.34 24.23 20.75
C GLU A 271 8.36 25.26 20.16
N ALA A 272 8.07 26.36 20.87
CA ALA A 272 7.03 27.33 20.50
C ALA A 272 7.18 27.85 19.06
N ASP A 273 8.40 28.14 18.61
CA ASP A 273 8.67 28.61 17.26
C ASP A 273 8.32 27.58 16.18
N LEU A 274 8.46 26.27 16.45
CA LEU A 274 8.08 25.18 15.51
C LEU A 274 6.57 25.18 15.21
N TYR A 275 5.77 25.56 16.19
CA TYR A 275 4.32 25.69 16.04
C TYR A 275 3.89 27.10 15.60
N GLY A 276 4.83 27.99 15.28
CA GLY A 276 4.54 29.38 14.90
C GLY A 276 3.98 30.22 16.05
N ILE A 277 4.27 29.86 17.31
CA ILE A 277 3.81 30.59 18.50
C ILE A 277 4.80 31.72 18.81
N PRO A 278 4.38 33.00 18.84
CA PRO A 278 5.30 34.10 19.13
C PRO A 278 5.87 34.04 20.56
N PRO A 279 7.20 34.22 20.76
CA PRO A 279 7.80 34.23 22.09
C PRO A 279 7.44 35.50 22.88
N GLY A 280 7.51 35.42 24.21
CA GLY A 280 7.38 36.54 25.12
C GLY A 280 5.95 37.10 25.24
N ARG A 281 4.93 36.33 24.85
CA ARG A 281 3.52 36.73 25.03
C ARG A 281 3.23 36.96 26.51
N PRO A 282 2.35 37.91 26.88
CA PRO A 282 1.87 38.02 28.27
C PRO A 282 1.06 36.78 28.65
N LEU A 283 1.14 36.35 29.90
CA LEU A 283 0.37 35.20 30.41
C LEU A 283 -1.13 35.47 30.36
N SER A 284 -1.56 36.73 30.50
CA SER A 284 -2.95 37.15 30.39
C SER A 284 -3.52 37.07 28.96
N ALA A 285 -2.68 36.91 27.94
CA ALA A 285 -3.15 36.58 26.59
C ALA A 285 -3.46 35.08 26.44
N ASP A 286 -2.91 34.24 27.33
CA ASP A 286 -3.09 32.79 27.29
C ASP A 286 -4.07 32.32 28.36
N TYR A 287 -4.12 32.94 29.54
CA TYR A 287 -4.91 32.51 30.69
C TYR A 287 -5.77 33.65 31.25
N ALA A 288 -6.87 33.29 31.93
CA ALA A 288 -7.72 34.22 32.65
C ALA A 288 -8.01 33.78 34.09
N VAL A 289 -8.20 34.76 34.99
CA VAL A 289 -8.58 34.50 36.39
C VAL A 289 -9.96 33.83 36.42
N GLY A 290 -10.07 32.75 37.19
CA GLY A 290 -11.26 31.91 37.29
C GLY A 290 -11.27 30.72 36.34
N GLU A 291 -10.37 30.65 35.35
CA GLU A 291 -10.24 29.46 34.49
C GLU A 291 -9.72 28.26 35.28
N GLN A 292 -10.20 27.07 34.95
CA GLN A 292 -9.59 25.83 35.41
C GLN A 292 -8.45 25.43 34.48
N VAL A 293 -7.32 25.04 35.08
CA VAL A 293 -6.12 24.56 34.40
C VAL A 293 -5.70 23.21 34.96
N LEU A 294 -5.21 22.33 34.10
CA LEU A 294 -4.45 21.17 34.48
C LEU A 294 -3.00 21.61 34.74
N VAL A 295 -2.52 21.38 35.96
CA VAL A 295 -1.11 21.50 36.32
C VAL A 295 -0.53 20.10 36.25
N CYS A 296 0.49 19.89 35.41
CA CYS A 296 1.02 18.53 35.16
C CYS A 296 2.55 18.50 35.06
N ASP A 297 3.14 17.36 35.41
CA ASP A 297 4.52 16.98 35.13
C ASP A 297 4.59 15.58 34.48
N ALA A 298 5.76 14.94 34.54
CA ALA A 298 6.03 13.59 34.05
C ALA A 298 5.12 12.50 34.61
N ASP A 299 4.77 12.63 35.87
CA ASP A 299 4.30 11.53 36.70
C ASP A 299 2.90 11.82 37.26
N GLN A 300 2.48 13.08 37.30
CA GLN A 300 1.20 13.47 37.87
C GLN A 300 0.56 14.68 37.19
N SER A 301 -0.74 14.83 37.44
CA SER A 301 -1.50 16.00 36.99
C SER A 301 -2.69 16.27 37.92
N GLU A 302 -3.05 17.55 38.06
CA GLU A 302 -4.15 18.02 38.92
C GLU A 302 -4.88 19.22 38.28
N VAL A 303 -6.22 19.19 38.28
CA VAL A 303 -7.06 20.33 37.83
C VAL A 303 -7.18 21.37 38.95
N ARG A 304 -6.88 22.64 38.68
CA ARG A 304 -6.92 23.75 39.65
C ARG A 304 -7.49 25.02 39.04
N GLN A 305 -8.08 25.89 39.86
CA GLN A 305 -8.54 27.20 39.40
C GLN A 305 -7.44 28.26 39.47
N ILE A 306 -7.33 29.12 38.45
CA ILE A 306 -6.46 30.30 38.45
C ILE A 306 -7.07 31.40 39.32
N LEU A 307 -6.31 31.87 40.31
CA LEU A 307 -6.70 32.89 41.26
C LEU A 307 -6.14 34.28 40.91
N ALA A 308 -4.97 34.35 40.29
CA ALA A 308 -4.34 35.60 39.85
C ALA A 308 -3.32 35.38 38.73
N ILE A 309 -3.04 36.43 37.94
CA ILE A 309 -2.04 36.45 36.86
C ILE A 309 -1.17 37.71 37.02
N ASP A 310 0.15 37.54 36.96
CA ASP A 310 1.14 38.61 36.96
C ASP A 310 2.04 38.48 35.73
N ASP A 311 1.71 39.22 34.67
CA ASP A 311 2.46 39.23 33.41
C ASP A 311 3.90 39.70 33.56
N ALA A 312 4.15 40.65 34.48
CA ALA A 312 5.48 41.22 34.66
C ALA A 312 6.43 40.26 35.37
N ALA A 313 5.88 39.44 36.27
CA ALA A 313 6.62 38.39 36.97
C ALA A 313 6.66 37.05 36.20
N GLY A 314 5.80 36.87 35.20
CA GLY A 314 5.62 35.57 34.54
C GLY A 314 5.02 34.53 35.51
N VAL A 315 4.12 34.95 36.39
CA VAL A 315 3.55 34.08 37.44
C VAL A 315 2.04 33.97 37.30
N ILE A 316 1.51 32.76 37.48
CA ILE A 316 0.10 32.55 37.83
C ILE A 316 -0.02 32.01 39.25
N GLU A 317 -1.09 32.37 39.94
CA GLU A 317 -1.47 31.78 41.22
C GLU A 317 -2.65 30.85 40.99
N VAL A 318 -2.55 29.60 41.44
CA VAL A 318 -3.62 28.60 41.38
C VAL A 318 -4.04 28.17 42.79
N GLU A 319 -5.22 27.56 42.91
CA GLU A 319 -5.60 26.83 44.13
C GLU A 319 -4.50 25.86 44.58
N LYS A 320 -4.39 25.63 45.89
CA LYS A 320 -3.34 24.78 46.44
C LYS A 320 -3.35 23.38 45.80
N LEU A 321 -2.17 22.91 45.37
CA LEU A 321 -1.97 21.53 44.93
C LEU A 321 -2.22 20.56 46.09
N THR A 322 -2.80 19.39 45.79
CA THR A 322 -3.15 18.40 46.83
C THR A 322 -1.93 17.59 47.19
N ALA A 323 -1.13 17.19 46.19
CA ALA A 323 0.20 16.64 46.39
C ALA A 323 1.17 17.71 46.93
N PRO A 324 2.06 17.36 47.88
CA PRO A 324 3.13 18.23 48.34
C PRO A 324 4.04 18.68 47.19
N LEU A 325 4.51 19.93 47.20
CA LEU A 325 5.39 20.46 46.13
C LEU A 325 6.69 19.67 45.94
N SER A 326 7.15 18.93 46.96
CA SER A 326 8.33 18.06 46.86
C SER A 326 8.13 16.81 46.00
N GLU A 327 6.88 16.49 45.66
CA GLU A 327 6.52 15.37 44.78
C GLU A 327 6.40 15.81 43.32
N TRP A 328 6.45 17.11 43.03
CA TRP A 328 6.41 17.67 41.68
C TRP A 328 7.80 17.84 41.11
N ASP A 329 7.97 17.44 39.85
CA ASP A 329 9.21 17.62 39.10
C ASP A 329 9.02 18.67 38.00
N PRO A 330 9.49 19.91 38.19
CA PRO A 330 9.45 20.91 37.12
C PRO A 330 10.36 20.57 35.92
N GLY A 331 11.24 19.57 36.05
CA GLY A 331 12.28 19.24 35.07
C GLY A 331 13.51 20.15 35.16
N ASP A 332 14.53 19.89 34.33
CA ASP A 332 15.68 20.78 34.19
C ASP A 332 15.31 21.97 33.28
N PRO A 333 15.25 23.23 33.79
CA PRO A 333 14.88 24.38 32.98
C PRO A 333 15.90 24.69 31.86
N ASN A 334 17.13 24.17 31.96
CA ASN A 334 18.18 24.22 30.94
C ASN A 334 18.44 22.87 30.26
N GLY A 335 17.70 21.83 30.63
CA GLY A 335 17.80 20.49 30.07
C GLY A 335 17.15 20.44 28.71
N SER A 336 17.71 21.19 27.76
CA SER A 336 17.49 20.93 26.34
C SER A 336 18.07 19.52 26.08
N PRO A 337 17.29 18.55 25.59
CA PRO A 337 17.90 17.45 24.84
C PRO A 337 18.61 18.12 23.67
N ASN A 338 19.81 17.67 23.28
CA ASN A 338 20.59 18.29 22.21
C ASN A 338 19.67 18.77 21.07
N ASP A 339 19.39 20.08 21.00
CA ASP A 339 18.64 20.68 19.89
C ASP A 339 19.45 20.36 18.63
N ASP A 340 19.02 19.34 17.89
CA ASP A 340 19.47 19.15 16.54
C ASP A 340 18.43 19.85 15.66
N PRO A 341 18.77 20.95 14.98
CA PRO A 341 17.87 21.58 14.01
C PRO A 341 17.54 20.65 12.83
N LYS A 342 18.16 19.48 12.75
CA LYS A 342 17.77 18.38 11.85
C LYS A 342 16.84 17.37 12.49
N VAL A 343 16.63 17.36 13.82
CA VAL A 343 15.77 16.45 14.61
C VAL A 343 14.95 17.24 15.63
N PRO A 344 13.98 18.07 15.19
CA PRO A 344 13.20 18.96 16.04
C PRO A 344 12.26 18.27 17.05
N ASP A 345 12.15 16.94 17.00
CA ASP A 345 11.03 16.19 17.59
C ASP A 345 11.28 15.53 18.95
N HIS A 346 12.36 15.93 19.63
CA HIS A 346 12.50 15.61 21.05
C HIS A 346 11.69 16.61 21.88
N PHE A 347 10.35 16.50 21.84
CA PHE A 347 9.54 17.04 22.94
C PHE A 347 9.98 16.29 24.20
N THR A 348 10.88 16.91 24.96
CA THR A 348 11.52 16.24 26.08
C THR A 348 10.47 15.88 27.11
N TYR A 349 10.27 14.59 27.35
CA TYR A 349 9.65 14.16 28.59
C TYR A 349 10.67 14.40 29.73
N PRO A 350 10.34 15.13 30.82
CA PRO A 350 9.11 15.86 31.12
C PRO A 350 9.35 17.36 31.41
N LEU A 351 8.78 18.24 30.59
CA LEU A 351 8.56 19.62 31.03
C LEU A 351 7.26 19.67 31.82
N ALA A 352 7.30 20.15 33.06
CA ALA A 352 6.06 20.49 33.76
C ALA A 352 5.36 21.62 33.00
N ALA A 353 4.03 21.58 32.90
CA ALA A 353 3.24 22.49 32.09
C ALA A 353 1.92 22.87 32.78
N VAL A 354 1.38 24.02 32.34
CA VAL A 354 0.00 24.43 32.65
C VAL A 354 -0.79 24.30 31.37
N ARG A 355 -1.90 23.58 31.41
CA ARG A 355 -2.84 23.42 30.29
C ARG A 355 -4.19 23.95 30.72
N LYS A 356 -4.96 24.65 29.89
CA LYS A 356 -6.35 24.92 30.34
C LYS A 356 -7.12 23.60 30.39
N TYR A 357 -8.03 23.48 31.35
CA TYR A 357 -8.91 22.32 31.53
C TYR A 357 -10.36 22.65 31.15
N GLU A 358 -10.88 23.82 31.53
CA GLU A 358 -12.11 24.40 30.94
C GLU A 358 -11.75 25.53 29.96
N MET A 359 -12.48 25.69 28.85
CA MET A 359 -12.24 26.79 27.90
C MET A 359 -13.21 27.93 28.13
N THR A 360 -12.73 29.15 27.97
CA THR A 360 -13.57 30.33 27.80
C THR A 360 -13.17 31.03 26.49
N GLY A 361 -14.15 31.35 25.64
CA GLY A 361 -13.94 32.03 24.35
C GLY A 361 -13.67 31.11 23.15
N THR A 362 -13.28 31.69 22.02
CA THR A 362 -12.95 30.97 20.79
C THR A 362 -11.53 30.40 20.87
N PRO A 363 -11.32 29.09 20.61
CA PRO A 363 -9.99 28.49 20.63
C PRO A 363 -9.09 29.00 19.49
N LEU A 364 -7.77 29.12 19.74
CA LEU A 364 -6.77 29.25 18.68
C LEU A 364 -6.10 27.90 18.41
N TYR A 365 -5.82 27.66 17.12
CA TYR A 365 -5.18 26.46 16.60
C TYR A 365 -3.87 26.85 15.90
N TYR A 366 -2.82 26.05 16.11
CA TYR A 366 -1.51 26.24 15.49
C TYR A 366 -1.24 25.08 14.53
N TRP A 367 -1.32 25.37 13.23
CA TRP A 367 -1.31 24.35 12.18
C TRP A 367 0.07 24.11 11.56
N THR A 368 1.08 24.95 11.83
CA THR A 368 2.36 24.95 11.11
C THR A 368 2.98 23.56 10.99
N ARG A 369 3.00 22.78 12.08
CA ARG A 369 3.54 21.41 12.05
C ARG A 369 2.69 20.48 11.19
N LEU A 370 1.37 20.50 11.34
CA LEU A 370 0.48 19.70 10.49
C LEU A 370 0.64 20.08 9.00
N ASP A 371 0.74 21.38 8.71
CA ASP A 371 0.92 21.91 7.36
C ASP A 371 2.24 21.43 6.75
N ASP A 372 3.35 21.54 7.49
CA ASP A 372 4.66 21.11 7.03
C ASP A 372 4.68 19.62 6.65
N GLU A 373 3.95 18.78 7.39
CA GLU A 373 3.84 17.34 7.09
C GLU A 373 2.94 17.06 5.89
N VAL A 374 1.73 17.61 5.86
CA VAL A 374 0.77 17.32 4.79
C VAL A 374 1.20 17.95 3.47
N ASP A 375 1.87 19.10 3.50
CA ASP A 375 2.46 19.73 2.30
C ASP A 375 3.44 18.80 1.59
N GLN A 376 4.23 18.00 2.31
CA GLN A 376 5.15 17.05 1.69
C GLN A 376 4.37 15.97 0.92
N HIS A 377 3.34 15.40 1.53
CA HIS A 377 2.52 14.39 0.85
C HIS A 377 1.84 14.94 -0.40
N VAL A 378 1.24 16.12 -0.30
CA VAL A 378 0.54 16.77 -1.41
C VAL A 378 1.53 17.19 -2.51
N ALA A 379 2.74 17.66 -2.17
CA ALA A 379 3.76 18.04 -3.13
C ALA A 379 4.21 16.86 -4.02
N HIS A 380 4.19 15.63 -3.48
CA HIS A 380 4.43 14.39 -4.22
C HIS A 380 3.14 13.73 -4.72
N GLY A 381 2.04 14.48 -4.83
CA GLY A 381 0.76 14.04 -5.41
C GLY A 381 0.05 12.93 -4.63
N ARG A 382 0.24 12.84 -3.31
CA ARG A 382 -0.34 11.80 -2.45
C ARG A 382 -1.56 12.31 -1.68
N HIS A 383 -2.44 11.38 -1.31
CA HIS A 383 -3.62 11.60 -0.50
C HIS A 383 -3.41 11.05 0.91
N PRO A 384 -3.41 11.88 1.96
CA PRO A 384 -3.47 11.40 3.33
C PRO A 384 -4.71 10.53 3.57
N VAL A 385 -4.52 9.38 4.20
CA VAL A 385 -5.57 8.67 4.92
C VAL A 385 -5.67 9.33 6.30
N VAL A 386 -6.60 10.27 6.42
CA VAL A 386 -6.79 11.08 7.63
C VAL A 386 -7.34 10.19 8.73
N ARG A 387 -6.51 9.88 9.72
CA ARG A 387 -6.88 9.07 10.87
C ARG A 387 -7.14 9.97 12.08
N LEU A 388 -8.38 9.94 12.56
CA LEU A 388 -8.88 10.70 13.69
C LEU A 388 -9.09 9.73 14.85
N ASP A 389 -7.99 9.40 15.51
CA ASP A 389 -7.94 8.62 16.73
C ASP A 389 -7.39 9.46 17.89
N ASP A 390 -7.74 9.05 19.10
CA ASP A 390 -7.48 9.76 20.35
C ASP A 390 -8.30 11.05 20.55
N THR A 391 -8.26 11.54 21.79
CA THR A 391 -8.82 12.82 22.19
C THR A 391 -7.66 13.64 22.76
N PRO A 392 -7.42 14.86 22.26
CA PRO A 392 -6.45 15.77 22.86
C PRO A 392 -6.74 15.90 24.36
N VAL A 393 -5.70 15.88 25.19
CA VAL A 393 -5.82 15.84 26.66
C VAL A 393 -6.69 16.98 27.17
N ASP A 394 -6.63 18.13 26.50
CA ASP A 394 -7.39 19.31 26.87
C ASP A 394 -8.90 19.20 26.57
N LEU A 395 -9.30 18.39 25.59
CA LEU A 395 -10.67 18.06 25.26
C LEU A 395 -11.15 16.80 26.00
N CYS A 396 -10.25 16.00 26.53
CA CYS A 396 -10.57 14.76 27.21
C CYS A 396 -11.30 14.97 28.54
N GLU A 397 -12.27 14.11 28.85
CA GLU A 397 -13.02 14.11 30.11
C GLU A 397 -12.12 14.09 31.35
N THR A 398 -11.11 13.23 31.35
CA THR A 398 -10.26 13.02 32.54
C THR A 398 -9.14 14.04 32.67
N GLY A 399 -8.75 14.70 31.58
CA GLY A 399 -7.62 15.62 31.54
C GLY A 399 -6.27 14.99 31.89
N VAL A 400 -6.14 13.65 31.89
CA VAL A 400 -4.89 12.96 32.21
C VAL A 400 -4.51 12.04 31.05
N PRO A 401 -3.24 12.05 30.58
CA PRO A 401 -2.77 11.12 29.56
C PRO A 401 -3.01 9.66 29.96
N ALA A 402 -3.39 8.84 28.99
CA ALA A 402 -3.86 7.50 29.29
C ALA A 402 -2.72 6.58 29.79
N ASN A 403 -1.50 6.63 29.24
CA ASN A 403 -0.53 5.56 29.49
C ASN A 403 0.95 6.02 29.39
N ILE A 404 1.84 5.04 29.60
CA ILE A 404 3.30 5.16 29.53
C ILE A 404 3.85 5.61 28.17
N TYR A 405 3.03 5.72 27.11
CA TYR A 405 3.43 6.19 25.78
C TYR A 405 3.30 7.71 25.60
N GLY A 406 2.80 8.43 26.62
CA GLY A 406 2.75 9.89 26.67
C GLY A 406 1.59 10.50 25.86
N GLY A 407 1.13 11.67 26.29
CA GLY A 407 0.55 12.66 25.38
C GLY A 407 -0.86 12.53 24.82
N THR A 408 -1.53 11.38 24.89
CA THR A 408 -2.87 11.25 24.31
C THR A 408 -3.87 10.70 25.33
N CYS A 409 -5.14 11.07 25.18
CA CYS A 409 -6.23 10.54 25.98
C CYS A 409 -7.11 9.64 25.12
N HIS A 410 -7.38 8.42 25.57
CA HIS A 410 -8.16 7.43 24.83
C HIS A 410 -9.60 7.31 25.37
N ASN A 411 -10.14 8.42 25.88
CA ASN A 411 -11.48 8.48 26.47
C ASN A 411 -12.34 9.51 25.70
N GLU A 412 -13.60 9.64 26.11
CA GLU A 412 -14.53 10.61 25.51
C GLU A 412 -14.07 12.07 25.66
N PRO A 413 -14.47 12.94 24.72
CA PRO A 413 -14.45 14.37 24.92
C PRO A 413 -15.35 14.77 26.10
N LYS A 414 -14.88 15.72 26.92
CA LYS A 414 -15.64 16.28 28.05
C LYS A 414 -16.88 17.08 27.61
N ASP A 415 -16.84 17.65 26.40
CA ASP A 415 -17.96 18.35 25.75
C ASP A 415 -17.93 18.12 24.24
N TYR A 416 -18.99 17.49 23.73
CA TYR A 416 -19.15 17.16 22.32
C TYR A 416 -19.33 18.39 21.40
N ILE A 417 -19.78 19.54 21.90
CA ILE A 417 -19.83 20.76 21.08
C ILE A 417 -18.44 21.36 20.89
N GLU A 418 -17.59 21.29 21.91
CA GLU A 418 -16.18 21.70 21.77
C GLU A 418 -15.43 20.74 20.83
N TRP A 419 -15.76 19.45 20.88
CA TRP A 419 -15.24 18.42 19.98
C TRP A 419 -15.64 18.66 18.51
N ASP A 420 -16.93 18.87 18.23
CA ASP A 420 -17.43 19.20 16.89
C ASP A 420 -16.73 20.43 16.32
N GLY A 421 -16.62 21.51 17.10
CA GLY A 421 -15.94 22.73 16.68
C GLY A 421 -14.46 22.54 16.38
N PHE A 422 -13.79 21.63 17.10
CA PHE A 422 -12.39 21.29 16.85
C PHE A 422 -12.22 20.49 15.56
N ILE A 423 -12.97 19.40 15.39
CA ILE A 423 -12.90 18.60 14.15
C ILE A 423 -13.29 19.44 12.95
N TYR A 424 -14.35 20.27 13.05
CA TYR A 424 -14.73 21.19 11.98
C TYR A 424 -13.57 22.13 11.63
N ALA A 425 -12.92 22.76 12.61
CA ALA A 425 -11.82 23.69 12.36
C ALA A 425 -10.59 23.01 11.73
N LEU A 426 -10.29 21.77 12.13
CA LEU A 426 -9.24 20.97 11.52
C LEU A 426 -9.56 20.70 10.04
N ILE A 427 -10.74 20.19 9.73
CA ILE A 427 -11.13 19.86 8.35
C ILE A 427 -11.28 21.11 7.49
N ASP A 428 -11.88 22.18 8.01
CA ASP A 428 -12.00 23.50 7.35
C ASP A 428 -10.63 24.07 6.98
N HIS A 429 -9.65 23.95 7.87
CA HIS A 429 -8.27 24.34 7.60
C HIS A 429 -7.66 23.52 6.45
N MET A 430 -7.82 22.20 6.46
CA MET A 430 -7.35 21.33 5.38
C MET A 430 -7.99 21.67 4.02
N ILE A 431 -9.31 21.85 3.99
CA ILE A 431 -10.04 22.21 2.77
C ILE A 431 -9.59 23.59 2.27
N THR A 432 -9.43 24.56 3.18
CA THR A 432 -8.96 25.91 2.82
C THR A 432 -7.56 25.90 2.23
N ARG A 433 -6.67 25.05 2.75
CA ARG A 433 -5.28 24.95 2.32
C ARG A 433 -5.11 24.17 1.02
N TYR A 434 -5.76 23.00 0.92
CA TYR A 434 -5.51 22.03 -0.15
C TYR A 434 -6.62 21.98 -1.22
N GLY A 435 -7.80 22.53 -0.95
CA GLY A 435 -8.89 22.63 -1.91
C GLY A 435 -9.55 21.30 -2.25
N GLU A 436 -10.03 21.19 -3.49
CA GLU A 436 -10.87 20.07 -3.97
C GLU A 436 -10.21 18.70 -3.83
N GLN A 437 -8.87 18.60 -3.87
CA GLN A 437 -8.18 17.32 -3.69
C GLN A 437 -8.47 16.65 -2.35
N THR A 438 -8.88 17.41 -1.31
CA THR A 438 -9.27 16.82 -0.02
C THR A 438 -10.50 15.91 -0.14
N THR A 439 -11.30 16.05 -1.19
CA THR A 439 -12.44 15.17 -1.45
C THR A 439 -12.05 13.76 -1.89
N SER A 440 -10.81 13.56 -2.39
CA SER A 440 -10.29 12.23 -2.74
C SER A 440 -9.62 11.51 -1.58
N TRP A 441 -9.49 12.17 -0.42
CA TRP A 441 -8.85 11.60 0.76
C TRP A 441 -9.80 10.66 1.52
N THR A 442 -9.23 9.74 2.29
CA THR A 442 -10.00 8.82 3.13
C THR A 442 -10.03 9.32 4.57
N TYR A 443 -11.21 9.35 5.19
CA TYR A 443 -11.39 9.80 6.58
C TYR A 443 -11.75 8.62 7.49
N SER A 444 -10.81 8.23 8.33
CA SER A 444 -10.88 7.09 9.25
C SER A 444 -11.08 7.59 10.69
N ILE A 445 -12.10 7.12 11.39
CA ILE A 445 -12.41 7.53 12.77
C ILE A 445 -12.10 6.39 13.74
N GLY A 446 -11.09 6.60 14.59
CA GLY A 446 -10.61 5.65 15.58
C GLY A 446 -9.48 4.74 15.06
N ASN A 447 -8.76 4.12 16.00
CA ASN A 447 -7.70 3.15 15.74
C ASN A 447 -7.75 2.05 16.80
N GLU A 448 -7.76 0.78 16.38
CA GLU A 448 -7.78 -0.42 17.22
C GLU A 448 -8.72 -0.34 18.44
N ILE A 449 -9.93 0.18 18.24
CA ILE A 449 -10.84 0.60 19.31
C ILE A 449 -11.29 -0.55 20.24
N ALA A 450 -11.12 -1.80 19.81
CA ALA A 450 -11.45 -2.96 20.63
C ALA A 450 -10.36 -3.30 21.66
N LEU A 451 -9.20 -2.64 21.59
CA LEU A 451 -8.13 -2.68 22.58
C LEU A 451 -8.24 -1.52 23.56
N VAL A 452 -8.22 -1.84 24.85
CA VAL A 452 -8.15 -0.84 25.96
C VAL A 452 -6.92 0.07 25.84
N LYS A 453 -5.92 -0.36 25.07
CA LYS A 453 -4.75 0.46 24.75
C LYS A 453 -5.11 1.70 23.92
N PHE A 454 -6.12 1.66 23.04
CA PHE A 454 -6.48 2.73 22.11
C PHE A 454 -7.90 3.29 22.31
N TRP A 455 -8.76 2.60 23.06
CA TRP A 455 -10.03 3.16 23.54
C TRP A 455 -10.41 2.56 24.89
N ARG A 456 -10.57 3.39 25.92
CA ARG A 456 -10.80 2.94 27.31
C ARG A 456 -12.25 2.85 27.71
N GLU A 457 -13.10 3.61 27.05
CA GLU A 457 -14.52 3.67 27.36
C GLU A 457 -15.30 2.50 26.74
N ASN A 458 -16.61 2.52 26.92
CA ASN A 458 -17.50 1.49 26.36
C ASN A 458 -17.82 1.77 24.87
N ARG A 459 -18.70 0.95 24.28
CA ARG A 459 -19.05 1.06 22.86
C ARG A 459 -19.93 2.28 22.56
N GLU A 460 -20.88 2.58 23.44
CA GLU A 460 -21.81 3.72 23.31
C GLU A 460 -21.05 5.05 23.35
N ALA A 461 -20.01 5.11 24.18
CA ALA A 461 -19.04 6.19 24.22
C ALA A 461 -18.38 6.45 22.86
N PHE A 462 -17.89 5.39 22.23
CA PHE A 462 -17.27 5.49 20.91
C PHE A 462 -18.27 5.89 19.83
N PHE A 463 -19.52 5.42 19.92
CA PHE A 463 -20.57 5.80 18.97
C PHE A 463 -20.91 7.29 19.05
N ARG A 464 -20.97 7.87 20.24
CA ARG A 464 -21.09 9.33 20.41
C ARG A 464 -19.91 10.09 19.79
N TYR A 465 -18.68 9.61 20.03
CA TYR A 465 -17.48 10.15 19.38
C TYR A 465 -17.58 10.08 17.86
N TYR A 466 -17.97 8.93 17.31
CA TYR A 466 -18.13 8.72 15.87
C TYR A 466 -19.19 9.64 15.27
N ASP A 467 -20.37 9.73 15.89
CA ASP A 467 -21.50 10.57 15.42
C ASP A 467 -21.10 12.04 15.28
N VAL A 468 -20.39 12.56 16.27
CA VAL A 468 -20.00 13.97 16.28
C VAL A 468 -18.84 14.23 15.33
N THR A 469 -17.83 13.35 15.31
CA THR A 469 -16.69 13.46 14.39
C THR A 469 -17.16 13.39 12.93
N SER A 470 -18.02 12.43 12.59
CA SER A 470 -18.57 12.27 11.25
C SER A 470 -19.38 13.50 10.80
N ASN A 471 -20.21 14.05 11.68
CA ASN A 471 -20.96 15.26 11.40
C ASN A 471 -20.05 16.46 11.10
N ALA A 472 -19.04 16.69 11.93
CA ALA A 472 -18.14 17.84 11.80
C ALA A 472 -17.34 17.80 10.48
N ILE A 473 -16.85 16.62 10.09
CA ILE A 473 -16.14 16.40 8.81
C ILE A 473 -17.04 16.77 7.64
N LEU A 474 -18.23 16.15 7.56
CA LEU A 474 -19.14 16.34 6.44
C LEU A 474 -19.65 17.78 6.35
N ARG A 475 -19.94 18.41 7.50
CA ARG A 475 -20.35 19.81 7.56
C ARG A 475 -19.28 20.76 7.01
N ALA A 476 -18.01 20.52 7.33
CA ALA A 476 -16.92 21.34 6.78
C ALA A 476 -16.87 21.26 5.24
N PHE A 477 -17.04 20.08 4.64
CA PHE A 477 -17.10 19.95 3.18
C PHE A 477 -18.31 20.67 2.57
N GLU A 478 -19.49 20.53 3.16
CA GLU A 478 -20.71 21.17 2.68
C GLU A 478 -20.65 22.70 2.76
N ASP A 479 -20.05 23.25 3.82
CA ASP A 479 -19.89 24.70 3.99
C ASP A 479 -18.93 25.30 2.94
N HIS A 480 -18.04 24.49 2.36
CA HIS A 480 -17.21 24.84 1.20
C HIS A 480 -17.85 24.53 -0.16
N GLY A 481 -19.07 23.96 -0.17
CA GLY A 481 -19.83 23.66 -1.38
C GLY A 481 -19.53 22.32 -2.04
N TYR A 482 -18.81 21.43 -1.36
CA TYR A 482 -18.55 20.07 -1.84
C TYR A 482 -19.71 19.12 -1.52
N ASP A 483 -19.86 18.08 -2.34
CA ASP A 483 -20.85 17.03 -2.11
C ASP A 483 -20.36 16.04 -1.04
N SER A 484 -20.96 16.11 0.15
CA SER A 484 -20.68 15.21 1.27
C SER A 484 -20.84 13.72 0.96
N SER A 485 -21.60 13.35 -0.08
CA SER A 485 -21.78 11.95 -0.49
C SER A 485 -20.58 11.38 -1.25
N ALA A 486 -19.68 12.24 -1.74
CA ALA A 486 -18.43 11.84 -2.36
C ALA A 486 -17.30 11.61 -1.33
N ILE A 487 -17.50 12.01 -0.08
CA ILE A 487 -16.48 11.93 0.97
C ILE A 487 -16.48 10.54 1.57
N LEU A 488 -15.37 9.81 1.40
CA LEU A 488 -15.21 8.47 1.93
C LEU A 488 -14.91 8.50 3.44
N LEU A 489 -15.93 8.22 4.25
CA LEU A 489 -15.88 8.33 5.70
C LEU A 489 -16.21 7.01 6.39
N GLY A 490 -15.44 6.63 7.40
CA GLY A 490 -15.59 5.31 8.02
C GLY A 490 -14.49 5.02 9.00
N GLY A 491 -13.92 3.82 8.88
CA GLY A 491 -12.61 3.55 9.44
C GLY A 491 -12.60 3.36 10.96
N VAL A 492 -13.62 2.68 11.49
CA VAL A 492 -13.46 2.00 12.76
C VAL A 492 -12.41 0.90 12.59
N GLU A 493 -11.14 1.31 12.61
CA GLU A 493 -9.96 0.47 12.44
C GLU A 493 -9.93 -0.55 13.58
N ASP A 494 -10.36 -1.79 13.34
CA ASP A 494 -10.56 -2.77 14.41
C ASP A 494 -9.38 -3.75 14.55
N ALA A 495 -8.94 -3.93 15.80
CA ALA A 495 -8.01 -4.96 16.23
C ALA A 495 -8.36 -5.42 17.66
N PRO A 496 -8.38 -6.73 17.99
CA PRO A 496 -8.34 -7.85 17.07
C PRO A 496 -9.65 -7.90 16.25
N ALA A 497 -9.49 -7.97 14.93
CA ALA A 497 -10.51 -7.90 13.89
C ALA A 497 -11.89 -8.49 14.26
N GLY A 498 -12.96 -7.74 13.97
CA GLY A 498 -14.35 -8.20 14.00
C GLY A 498 -15.04 -8.09 15.36
N LYS A 499 -14.35 -7.66 16.42
CA LYS A 499 -14.92 -7.55 17.77
C LYS A 499 -15.92 -6.40 17.89
N PHE A 500 -15.76 -5.33 17.09
CA PHE A 500 -16.66 -4.17 17.11
C PHE A 500 -17.60 -4.08 15.90
N LEU A 501 -17.27 -4.75 14.79
CA LEU A 501 -17.99 -4.64 13.52
C LEU A 501 -19.51 -4.70 13.67
N ARG A 502 -20.04 -5.76 14.28
CA ARG A 502 -21.49 -5.96 14.39
C ARG A 502 -22.20 -4.79 15.08
N ASP A 503 -21.62 -4.28 16.17
CA ASP A 503 -22.27 -3.22 16.94
C ASP A 503 -22.20 -1.89 16.16
N VAL A 504 -21.08 -1.59 15.49
CA VAL A 504 -20.97 -0.40 14.61
C VAL A 504 -21.99 -0.46 13.47
N LEU A 505 -22.16 -1.62 12.84
CA LEU A 505 -23.12 -1.80 11.76
C LEU A 505 -24.57 -1.64 12.23
N TYR A 506 -24.90 -2.06 13.46
CA TYR A 506 -26.22 -1.80 14.03
C TYR A 506 -26.42 -0.32 14.37
N HIS A 507 -25.40 0.35 14.92
CA HIS A 507 -25.45 1.79 15.23
C HIS A 507 -25.68 2.62 13.95
N CYS A 508 -24.96 2.27 12.88
CA CYS A 508 -25.01 3.04 11.64
C CYS A 508 -26.12 2.60 10.66
N SER A 509 -26.79 1.47 10.91
CA SER A 509 -27.95 1.07 10.09
C SER A 509 -29.17 1.96 10.40
N PRO A 510 -29.78 2.61 9.39
CA PRO A 510 -31.01 3.38 9.57
C PRO A 510 -32.26 2.51 9.73
N TRP A 511 -32.17 1.20 9.46
CA TRP A 511 -33.34 0.32 9.35
C TRP A 511 -33.36 -0.83 10.36
N VAL A 512 -32.18 -1.25 10.82
CA VAL A 512 -32.03 -2.50 11.57
C VAL A 512 -31.69 -2.17 13.01
N VAL A 513 -32.59 -2.58 13.92
CA VAL A 513 -32.39 -2.38 15.35
C VAL A 513 -31.48 -3.47 15.92
N ASN A 514 -30.56 -3.09 16.80
CA ASN A 514 -29.69 -4.03 17.50
C ASN A 514 -30.52 -5.06 18.29
N PRO A 515 -30.34 -6.38 18.06
CA PRO A 515 -31.08 -7.42 18.78
C PRO A 515 -30.76 -7.47 20.28
N ALA A 516 -29.64 -6.89 20.72
CA ALA A 516 -29.29 -6.76 22.13
C ALA A 516 -30.05 -5.63 22.85
N GLY A 517 -30.85 -4.83 22.12
CA GLY A 517 -31.68 -3.75 22.69
C GLY A 517 -30.86 -2.56 23.22
N ARG A 518 -29.71 -2.28 22.62
CA ARG A 518 -28.87 -1.12 22.94
C ARG A 518 -29.45 0.16 22.32
N GLU A 519 -29.06 1.30 22.85
CA GLU A 519 -29.41 2.62 22.32
C GLU A 519 -28.51 2.91 21.12
N GLU A 520 -29.12 3.03 19.93
CA GLU A 520 -28.44 3.24 18.62
C GLU A 520 -28.82 4.62 18.02
N SER A 521 -29.19 5.57 18.87
CA SER A 521 -29.57 6.91 18.42
C SER A 521 -28.34 7.78 18.22
N ASN A 522 -28.24 8.40 17.05
CA ASN A 522 -27.18 9.34 16.74
C ASN A 522 -27.22 10.55 17.70
N LEU A 523 -26.11 10.83 18.39
CA LEU A 523 -26.03 11.90 19.38
C LEU A 523 -26.36 13.28 18.77
N VAL A 524 -25.92 13.54 17.54
CA VAL A 524 -26.15 14.81 16.83
C VAL A 524 -27.64 15.05 16.55
N CYS A 525 -28.42 13.97 16.44
CA CYS A 525 -29.86 14.06 16.25
C CYS A 525 -30.63 14.29 17.57
N THR A 526 -30.07 13.87 18.70
CA THR A 526 -30.77 13.87 20.00
C THR A 526 -30.37 15.02 20.91
N ASP A 527 -29.15 15.55 20.77
CA ASP A 527 -28.69 16.72 21.52
C ASP A 527 -29.08 18.02 20.79
N PRO A 528 -29.99 18.84 21.37
CA PRO A 528 -30.48 20.07 20.72
C PRO A 528 -29.39 21.14 20.54
N ARG A 529 -28.22 20.99 21.18
CA ARG A 529 -27.08 21.91 20.95
C ARG A 529 -26.54 21.83 19.52
N PHE A 530 -26.83 20.75 18.79
CA PHE A 530 -26.47 20.58 17.38
C PHE A 530 -27.51 21.15 16.40
N ASP A 531 -28.61 21.75 16.87
CA ASP A 531 -29.60 22.38 15.99
C ASP A 531 -28.95 23.53 15.18
N GLY A 532 -28.93 23.38 13.85
CA GLY A 532 -28.25 24.29 12.93
C GLY A 532 -26.75 24.02 12.72
N LEU A 533 -26.22 22.93 13.30
CA LEU A 533 -24.84 22.46 13.14
C LEU A 533 -24.77 21.04 12.57
N ARG A 534 -25.83 20.59 11.88
CA ARG A 534 -25.87 19.27 11.23
C ARG A 534 -25.45 19.37 9.78
N SER A 535 -24.59 18.45 9.34
CA SER A 535 -24.42 18.19 7.91
C SER A 535 -25.73 17.67 7.30
N THR A 536 -25.91 17.89 6.00
CA THR A 536 -27.07 17.44 5.22
C THR A 536 -27.20 15.93 5.26
N ARG A 537 -26.07 15.20 5.19
CA ARG A 537 -26.04 13.74 5.29
C ARG A 537 -26.51 13.24 6.65
N VAL A 538 -26.08 13.86 7.75
CA VAL A 538 -26.53 13.52 9.12
C VAL A 538 -27.99 13.95 9.35
N ASP A 539 -28.39 15.13 8.89
CA ASP A 539 -29.76 15.64 9.05
C ASP A 539 -30.79 14.73 8.34
N THR A 540 -30.40 14.09 7.24
CA THR A 540 -31.21 13.05 6.58
C THR A 540 -31.56 11.92 7.54
N PHE A 541 -30.60 11.42 8.34
CA PHE A 541 -30.87 10.41 9.36
C PHE A 541 -31.75 10.94 10.49
N CYS A 542 -31.50 12.17 10.97
CA CYS A 542 -32.30 12.78 12.02
C CYS A 542 -33.77 12.94 11.61
N VAL A 543 -34.04 13.40 10.39
CA VAL A 543 -35.39 13.72 9.89
C VAL A 543 -36.12 12.48 9.38
N GLN A 544 -35.46 11.64 8.58
CA GLN A 544 -36.12 10.53 7.89
C GLN A 544 -36.14 9.24 8.70
N HIS A 545 -35.12 9.02 9.53
CA HIS A 545 -34.95 7.79 10.32
C HIS A 545 -35.09 8.03 11.83
N GLY A 546 -35.55 9.21 12.24
CA GLY A 546 -35.78 9.54 13.65
C GLY A 546 -34.49 9.54 14.49
N GLY A 547 -33.35 9.80 13.84
CA GLY A 547 -32.03 9.76 14.47
C GLY A 547 -31.41 8.36 14.54
N GLN A 548 -31.97 7.36 13.86
CA GLN A 548 -31.34 6.06 13.70
C GLN A 548 -30.38 6.07 12.49
N GLY A 549 -29.18 5.53 12.67
CA GLY A 549 -28.16 5.44 11.63
C GLY A 549 -27.14 6.57 11.66
N CYS A 550 -26.05 6.37 10.91
CA CYS A 550 -24.91 7.26 10.85
C CYS A 550 -24.27 7.18 9.44
N PRO A 551 -23.58 8.23 8.94
CA PRO A 551 -22.74 8.11 7.74
C PRO A 551 -21.63 7.07 7.95
N PHE A 552 -21.58 6.02 7.12
CA PHE A 552 -20.59 4.95 7.25
C PHE A 552 -20.34 4.27 5.90
N ASP A 553 -19.28 4.66 5.20
CA ASP A 553 -18.98 4.21 3.84
C ASP A 553 -18.07 2.97 3.79
N PHE A 554 -17.20 2.84 4.79
CA PHE A 554 -16.25 1.73 4.85
C PHE A 554 -15.91 1.34 6.29
N TYR A 555 -15.54 0.07 6.44
CA TYR A 555 -14.93 -0.45 7.66
C TYR A 555 -13.47 -0.79 7.41
N SER A 556 -12.60 -0.57 8.39
CA SER A 556 -11.18 -0.90 8.26
C SER A 556 -10.78 -1.95 9.28
N ILE A 557 -9.98 -2.92 8.86
CA ILE A 557 -9.52 -4.04 9.70
C ILE A 557 -7.99 -4.10 9.65
N HIS A 558 -7.36 -4.51 10.75
CA HIS A 558 -5.90 -4.76 10.77
C HIS A 558 -5.58 -6.27 10.69
N PRO A 559 -5.55 -6.91 9.50
CA PRO A 559 -5.29 -8.34 9.35
C PRO A 559 -3.78 -8.66 9.34
N TYR A 560 -3.15 -8.64 10.51
CA TYR A 560 -1.76 -9.09 10.69
C TYR A 560 -1.61 -10.62 10.75
N ARG A 561 -1.81 -11.30 9.62
CA ARG A 561 -1.90 -12.78 9.56
C ARG A 561 -1.37 -13.34 8.24
N HIS A 562 -1.30 -14.68 8.16
CA HIS A 562 -1.19 -15.37 6.89
C HIS A 562 -2.30 -14.97 5.91
N ALA A 563 -2.02 -15.05 4.61
CA ALA A 563 -2.87 -14.52 3.56
C ALA A 563 -4.29 -15.12 3.57
N ASP A 564 -4.41 -16.41 3.86
CA ASP A 564 -5.68 -17.12 4.00
C ASP A 564 -6.51 -16.63 5.18
N ASP A 565 -5.90 -16.52 6.35
CA ASP A 565 -6.55 -15.99 7.56
C ASP A 565 -6.91 -14.51 7.40
N ALA A 566 -6.04 -13.72 6.78
CA ALA A 566 -6.27 -12.30 6.48
C ALA A 566 -7.47 -12.14 5.54
N ALA A 567 -7.51 -12.87 4.42
CA ALA A 567 -8.62 -12.84 3.47
C ALA A 567 -9.93 -13.32 4.12
N ALA A 568 -9.87 -14.35 4.97
CA ALA A 568 -11.04 -14.83 5.70
C ALA A 568 -11.65 -13.77 6.62
N LEU A 569 -10.82 -12.95 7.28
CA LEU A 569 -11.31 -11.85 8.13
C LEU A 569 -12.04 -10.76 7.33
N ILE A 570 -11.50 -10.37 6.17
CA ILE A 570 -12.17 -9.41 5.28
C ILE A 570 -13.48 -10.00 4.75
N ARG A 571 -13.49 -11.28 4.37
CA ARG A 571 -14.69 -12.00 3.94
C ARG A 571 -15.77 -12.04 5.02
N GLU A 572 -15.37 -12.34 6.26
CA GLU A 572 -16.28 -12.33 7.41
C GLU A 572 -16.89 -10.95 7.64
N ALA A 573 -16.14 -9.88 7.34
CA ALA A 573 -16.64 -8.52 7.47
C ALA A 573 -17.76 -8.21 6.46
N TRP A 574 -17.58 -8.59 5.18
CA TRP A 574 -18.65 -8.50 4.17
C TRP A 574 -19.84 -9.39 4.52
N ASP A 575 -19.60 -10.65 4.90
CA ASP A 575 -20.66 -11.58 5.31
C ASP A 575 -21.48 -11.00 6.47
N THR A 576 -20.79 -10.39 7.44
CA THR A 576 -21.43 -9.74 8.58
C THR A 576 -22.25 -8.53 8.14
N ALA A 577 -21.69 -7.63 7.33
CA ALA A 577 -22.37 -6.46 6.80
C ALA A 577 -23.65 -6.84 6.02
N PHE A 578 -23.53 -7.74 5.05
CA PHE A 578 -24.66 -8.18 4.23
C PHE A 578 -25.69 -9.01 5.01
N SER A 579 -25.31 -9.62 6.14
CA SER A 579 -26.27 -10.29 7.03
C SER A 579 -27.11 -9.33 7.87
N ILE A 580 -26.62 -8.10 8.09
CA ILE A 580 -27.27 -7.10 8.94
C ILE A 580 -28.19 -6.22 8.11
N ASP A 581 -27.66 -5.49 7.13
CA ASP A 581 -28.43 -4.52 6.34
C ASP A 581 -27.97 -4.52 4.86
N PRO A 582 -28.33 -5.58 4.10
CA PRO A 582 -27.79 -5.79 2.75
C PRO A 582 -28.17 -4.70 1.74
N ASP A 583 -29.32 -4.03 1.93
CA ASP A 583 -29.79 -2.99 1.01
C ASP A 583 -29.09 -1.66 1.28
N HIS A 584 -28.85 -1.31 2.55
CA HIS A 584 -28.11 -0.09 2.91
C HIS A 584 -26.61 -0.23 2.63
N LEU A 585 -26.06 -1.43 2.80
CA LEU A 585 -24.64 -1.73 2.72
C LEU A 585 -24.22 -2.32 1.37
N ASP A 586 -25.01 -2.17 0.31
CA ASP A 586 -24.69 -2.73 -1.03
C ASP A 586 -23.37 -2.18 -1.61
N GLY A 587 -23.01 -0.93 -1.28
CA GLY A 587 -21.73 -0.29 -1.64
C GLY A 587 -20.65 -0.35 -0.56
N PHE A 588 -20.83 -1.17 0.48
CA PHE A 588 -19.96 -1.23 1.65
C PHE A 588 -18.56 -1.73 1.30
N ARG A 589 -17.55 -0.95 1.70
CA ARG A 589 -16.14 -1.28 1.46
C ARG A 589 -15.48 -1.81 2.71
N VAL A 590 -14.59 -2.78 2.54
CA VAL A 590 -13.72 -3.25 3.63
C VAL A 590 -12.29 -2.90 3.29
N HIS A 591 -11.77 -1.91 4.00
CA HIS A 591 -10.38 -1.48 3.91
C HIS A 591 -9.52 -2.28 4.90
N ALA A 592 -8.23 -2.28 4.66
CA ALA A 592 -7.23 -2.81 5.56
C ALA A 592 -6.09 -1.80 5.67
N HIS A 593 -6.29 -0.75 6.46
CA HIS A 593 -5.30 0.33 6.62
C HIS A 593 -4.02 -0.10 7.34
N GLU A 594 -4.01 -1.29 7.94
CA GLU A 594 -2.79 -1.98 8.32
C GLU A 594 -2.84 -3.44 7.90
N THR A 595 -1.95 -3.85 7.00
CA THR A 595 -1.97 -5.21 6.45
C THR A 595 -0.56 -5.75 6.29
N GLY A 596 -0.31 -6.94 6.80
CA GLY A 596 0.95 -7.61 6.60
C GLY A 596 0.90 -9.04 7.12
N PRO A 597 1.89 -9.87 6.76
CA PRO A 597 2.00 -11.21 7.29
C PRO A 597 2.12 -11.21 8.83
N GLU A 598 2.64 -10.14 9.44
CA GLU A 598 2.82 -10.06 10.89
C GLU A 598 2.87 -8.65 11.50
N TRP A 599 2.71 -8.59 12.82
CA TRP A 599 2.84 -7.37 13.65
C TRP A 599 4.09 -7.36 14.57
N ARG A 600 4.71 -8.51 14.87
CA ARG A 600 5.90 -8.60 15.74
C ARG A 600 6.88 -9.69 15.28
N SER A 601 8.10 -9.29 14.92
CA SER A 601 9.15 -10.18 14.40
C SER A 601 10.41 -10.29 15.27
N ARG A 602 10.52 -9.56 16.38
CA ARG A 602 11.83 -9.37 17.06
C ARG A 602 12.46 -10.62 17.68
N ALA A 603 11.69 -11.67 17.97
CA ALA A 603 12.22 -12.85 18.63
C ALA A 603 12.88 -13.87 17.68
N ASP A 604 12.59 -13.84 16.36
CA ASP A 604 13.15 -14.80 15.41
C ASP A 604 14.02 -14.17 14.31
N PRO A 605 15.35 -14.41 14.33
CA PRO A 605 16.26 -14.22 13.21
C PRO A 605 15.82 -14.72 11.82
N ALA A 606 14.96 -15.73 11.71
CA ALA A 606 14.37 -16.17 10.43
C ALA A 606 13.33 -15.18 9.87
N ALA A 607 12.59 -14.48 10.73
CA ALA A 607 11.67 -13.42 10.33
C ALA A 607 12.37 -12.24 9.67
N LYS A 608 13.67 -12.07 9.93
CA LYS A 608 14.48 -11.02 9.29
C LYS A 608 14.64 -11.23 7.79
N SER A 609 14.48 -12.45 7.25
CA SER A 609 14.60 -12.67 5.80
C SER A 609 13.36 -12.24 5.05
N VAL A 610 12.15 -12.36 5.63
CA VAL A 610 10.86 -12.02 5.01
C VAL A 610 10.85 -10.59 4.46
N TRP A 611 11.42 -9.66 5.23
CA TRP A 611 11.45 -8.23 4.90
C TRP A 611 12.71 -7.79 4.13
N ALA A 612 13.72 -8.66 4.04
CA ALA A 612 15.02 -8.34 3.45
C ALA A 612 15.11 -8.79 1.99
N ALA A 613 14.39 -8.07 1.11
CA ALA A 613 14.38 -8.35 -0.33
C ALA A 613 13.92 -9.78 -0.71
N SER A 614 13.17 -10.49 0.15
CA SER A 614 12.67 -11.84 -0.17
C SER A 614 11.43 -11.83 -1.07
N GLY A 615 11.14 -12.97 -1.68
CA GLY A 615 9.91 -13.20 -2.45
C GLY A 615 8.66 -13.45 -1.60
N PHE A 616 8.81 -13.69 -0.28
CA PHE A 616 7.68 -14.11 0.57
C PHE A 616 6.62 -13.03 0.72
N PHE A 617 6.99 -11.77 0.97
CA PHE A 617 6.00 -10.72 1.15
C PHE A 617 5.25 -10.37 -0.16
N PRO A 618 5.92 -10.28 -1.33
CA PRO A 618 5.25 -10.20 -2.63
C PRO A 618 4.22 -11.32 -2.87
N SER A 619 4.65 -12.57 -2.72
CA SER A 619 3.79 -13.74 -2.97
C SER A 619 2.67 -13.87 -1.93
N TRP A 620 2.90 -13.49 -0.66
CA TRP A 620 1.85 -13.35 0.35
C TRP A 620 0.82 -12.30 -0.07
N GLY A 621 1.28 -11.15 -0.57
CA GLY A 621 0.40 -10.08 -1.01
C GLY A 621 -0.42 -10.46 -2.24
N ALA A 622 0.18 -11.24 -3.14
CA ALA A 622 -0.51 -11.85 -4.27
C ALA A 622 -1.54 -12.89 -3.82
N ASP A 623 -1.20 -13.74 -2.85
CA ASP A 623 -2.14 -14.73 -2.29
C ASP A 623 -3.31 -14.08 -1.57
N TYR A 624 -3.03 -13.06 -0.77
CA TYR A 624 -4.05 -12.32 -0.06
C TYR A 624 -5.03 -11.67 -1.05
N PHE A 625 -4.52 -11.04 -2.12
CA PHE A 625 -5.38 -10.41 -3.12
C PHE A 625 -6.21 -11.41 -3.90
N GLU A 626 -5.59 -12.46 -4.43
CA GLU A 626 -6.27 -13.44 -5.27
C GLU A 626 -7.45 -14.05 -4.52
N ARG A 627 -7.32 -14.31 -3.22
CA ARG A 627 -8.41 -14.85 -2.40
C ARG A 627 -9.58 -13.88 -2.28
N LEU A 628 -9.30 -12.59 -2.13
CA LEU A 628 -10.34 -11.55 -2.11
C LEU A 628 -10.97 -11.37 -3.50
N LEU A 629 -10.17 -11.45 -4.55
CA LEU A 629 -10.67 -11.42 -5.92
C LEU A 629 -11.57 -12.62 -6.20
N ALA A 630 -11.19 -13.83 -5.77
CA ALA A 630 -12.02 -15.02 -5.89
C ALA A 630 -13.35 -14.87 -5.14
N ASP A 631 -13.37 -14.22 -3.98
CA ASP A 631 -14.60 -13.84 -3.28
C ASP A 631 -15.45 -12.86 -4.08
N ALA A 632 -14.83 -11.84 -4.67
CA ALA A 632 -15.50 -10.83 -5.51
C ALA A 632 -16.03 -11.40 -6.83
N MET A 633 -15.35 -12.38 -7.42
CA MET A 633 -15.83 -13.12 -8.59
C MET A 633 -17.07 -13.96 -8.25
N ALA A 634 -17.21 -14.41 -7.00
CA ALA A 634 -18.40 -15.13 -6.53
C ALA A 634 -19.56 -14.19 -6.14
N ASP A 635 -19.25 -13.03 -5.56
CA ASP A 635 -20.19 -11.98 -5.19
C ASP A 635 -19.58 -10.59 -5.46
N PRO A 636 -19.93 -9.94 -6.60
CA PRO A 636 -19.33 -8.67 -7.01
C PRO A 636 -19.45 -7.52 -6.00
N ARG A 637 -20.36 -7.61 -5.03
CA ARG A 637 -20.47 -6.63 -3.92
C ARG A 637 -19.22 -6.62 -3.02
N ARG A 638 -18.38 -7.66 -3.09
CA ARG A 638 -17.10 -7.75 -2.38
C ARG A 638 -15.93 -7.13 -3.15
N ALA A 639 -16.19 -6.55 -4.31
CA ALA A 639 -15.18 -5.87 -5.11
C ALA A 639 -14.97 -4.43 -4.63
N GLY A 640 -14.66 -4.25 -3.34
CA GLY A 640 -14.60 -2.92 -2.74
C GLY A 640 -13.74 -2.80 -1.49
N GLY A 641 -12.67 -2.01 -1.60
CA GLY A 641 -11.76 -1.71 -0.50
C GLY A 641 -10.31 -1.65 -0.93
N ASN A 642 -9.46 -1.16 -0.01
CA ASN A 642 -8.02 -1.00 -0.22
C ASN A 642 -7.25 -1.77 0.85
N ALA A 643 -6.05 -2.22 0.54
CA ALA A 643 -5.09 -2.66 1.55
C ALA A 643 -3.93 -1.66 1.60
N THR A 644 -3.50 -1.32 2.80
CA THR A 644 -2.28 -0.57 3.06
C THR A 644 -1.26 -1.57 3.61
N PRO A 645 -0.17 -1.83 2.89
CA PRO A 645 0.89 -2.70 3.35
C PRO A 645 1.57 -2.07 4.56
N THR A 646 1.95 -2.92 5.49
CA THR A 646 2.53 -2.50 6.75
C THR A 646 3.71 -3.38 7.11
N THR A 647 4.82 -2.74 7.46
CA THR A 647 6.08 -3.40 7.77
C THR A 647 6.42 -3.24 9.25
N TRP A 648 5.98 -4.18 10.10
CA TRP A 648 6.22 -4.18 11.56
C TRP A 648 7.14 -5.31 12.03
N PRO A 649 7.99 -5.08 13.06
CA PRO A 649 8.41 -3.80 13.60
C PRO A 649 9.27 -3.06 12.57
N PHE A 650 9.56 -1.78 12.82
CA PHE A 650 10.57 -1.06 12.04
C PHE A 650 11.87 -1.89 11.99
N ASN A 651 12.23 -2.38 10.81
CA ASN A 651 13.45 -3.12 10.60
C ASN A 651 14.60 -2.11 10.55
N TYR A 652 15.54 -2.25 11.49
CA TYR A 652 16.63 -1.29 11.68
C TYR A 652 17.83 -1.48 10.76
N ASN A 653 17.72 -2.27 9.69
CA ASN A 653 18.82 -2.41 8.74
C ASN A 653 18.22 -2.59 7.35
N PHE A 654 18.17 -1.51 6.56
CA PHE A 654 19.37 -0.99 5.90
C PHE A 654 19.69 0.45 6.32
N ALA A 655 20.74 0.59 7.13
CA ALA A 655 21.50 1.77 7.50
C ALA A 655 20.82 3.05 8.04
N GLN A 656 19.52 3.33 7.89
CA GLN A 656 18.88 4.51 8.53
C GLN A 656 17.67 4.17 9.41
N GLY A 657 17.27 2.89 9.45
CA GLY A 657 16.39 2.40 10.50
C GLY A 657 14.95 2.90 10.46
N SER A 658 14.19 2.48 9.45
CA SER A 658 12.80 2.07 9.64
C SER A 658 12.42 1.13 8.49
N ALA A 659 11.77 -0.01 8.78
CA ALA A 659 11.15 -0.76 7.69
C ALA A 659 10.06 0.12 7.11
N SER A 660 10.22 0.45 5.84
CA SER A 660 9.18 0.96 4.99
C SER A 660 9.08 0.00 3.79
N ILE A 661 8.10 0.24 2.93
CA ILE A 661 8.00 -0.37 1.61
C ILE A 661 9.27 -0.19 0.75
N ALA A 662 10.16 0.75 1.08
CA ALA A 662 11.50 0.91 0.50
C ALA A 662 12.59 0.98 1.59
N ALA A 663 13.85 0.75 1.21
CA ALA A 663 15.02 0.90 2.07
C ALA A 663 15.76 2.21 1.78
N VAL A 664 16.39 2.83 2.79
CA VAL A 664 17.22 4.05 2.63
C VAL A 664 18.67 3.73 2.98
N MET A 665 19.57 3.83 2.01
CA MET A 665 20.98 3.47 2.10
C MET A 665 21.84 4.72 2.38
N ARG A 666 22.68 4.69 3.43
CA ARG A 666 23.67 5.76 3.69
C ARG A 666 24.84 5.64 2.71
N VAL A 667 25.21 6.75 2.07
CA VAL A 667 26.27 6.80 1.06
C VAL A 667 27.47 7.65 1.52
N ASP A 668 28.67 7.11 1.37
CA ASP A 668 29.98 7.74 1.58
C ASP A 668 30.53 8.09 0.19
N GLN A 669 30.26 9.31 -0.26
CA GLN A 669 30.59 9.75 -1.62
C GLN A 669 32.07 10.07 -1.77
N ASP A 670 32.73 10.56 -0.72
CA ASP A 670 34.13 10.99 -0.77
C ASP A 670 35.15 9.98 -0.18
N GLY A 671 34.66 8.91 0.45
CA GLY A 671 35.46 7.82 0.98
C GLY A 671 36.09 8.12 2.35
N ASP A 672 35.60 9.13 3.08
CA ASP A 672 36.11 9.50 4.40
C ASP A 672 35.56 8.62 5.55
N GLY A 673 34.63 7.71 5.23
CA GLY A 673 33.97 6.80 6.16
C GLY A 673 32.79 7.40 6.90
N THR A 674 32.36 8.61 6.53
CA THR A 674 31.16 9.28 7.04
C THR A 674 30.06 9.29 5.98
N GLN A 675 28.84 9.63 6.39
CA GLN A 675 27.72 9.71 5.47
C GLN A 675 27.64 11.10 4.86
N ASP A 676 27.66 11.15 3.53
CA ASP A 676 27.48 12.36 2.74
C ASP A 676 26.04 12.50 2.20
N ALA A 677 25.41 11.37 1.88
CA ALA A 677 24.11 11.32 1.20
C ALA A 677 23.30 10.08 1.59
N ALA A 678 22.10 9.97 1.01
CA ALA A 678 21.22 8.84 1.17
C ALA A 678 20.48 8.53 -0.13
N GLU A 679 20.28 7.25 -0.40
CA GLU A 679 19.59 6.77 -1.60
C GLU A 679 18.49 5.78 -1.21
N ALA A 680 17.30 5.93 -1.79
CA ALA A 680 16.24 4.97 -1.61
C ALA A 680 16.37 3.84 -2.62
N VAL A 681 16.13 2.62 -2.15
CA VAL A 681 16.11 1.43 -2.99
C VAL A 681 14.81 0.69 -2.69
N GLY A 682 14.05 0.39 -3.74
CA GLY A 682 12.86 -0.43 -3.66
C GLY A 682 13.24 -1.83 -3.16
N ASN A 683 12.38 -2.44 -2.35
CA ASN A 683 12.51 -3.86 -2.07
C ASN A 683 11.62 -4.65 -3.05
N THR A 684 11.70 -5.98 -2.99
CA THR A 684 10.88 -6.85 -3.86
C THR A 684 9.37 -6.58 -3.70
N PHE A 685 8.92 -6.18 -2.52
CA PHE A 685 7.52 -5.84 -2.28
C PHE A 685 7.12 -4.50 -2.94
N PHE A 686 7.98 -3.49 -2.90
CA PHE A 686 7.79 -2.23 -3.64
C PHE A 686 7.53 -2.51 -5.13
N ARG A 687 8.39 -3.32 -5.75
CA ARG A 687 8.29 -3.67 -7.17
C ARG A 687 7.08 -4.55 -7.47
N PHE A 688 6.66 -5.39 -6.53
CA PHE A 688 5.40 -6.12 -6.64
C PHE A 688 4.20 -5.17 -6.64
N VAL A 689 4.16 -4.21 -5.71
CA VAL A 689 3.09 -3.20 -5.71
C VAL A 689 3.11 -2.39 -7.00
N GLU A 690 4.29 -2.07 -7.53
CA GLU A 690 4.44 -1.35 -8.81
C GLU A 690 3.82 -2.15 -9.96
N LEU A 691 4.14 -3.44 -10.08
CA LEU A 691 3.52 -4.31 -11.08
C LEU A 691 2.00 -4.39 -10.93
N THR A 692 1.49 -4.52 -9.70
CA THR A 692 0.03 -4.55 -9.47
C THR A 692 -0.63 -3.22 -9.80
N ALA A 693 0.06 -2.10 -9.64
CA ALA A 693 -0.45 -0.77 -9.99
C ALA A 693 -0.47 -0.52 -11.51
N TRP A 694 0.17 -1.39 -12.32
CA TRP A 694 0.00 -1.36 -13.77
C TRP A 694 -1.36 -1.94 -14.16
N MET A 695 -1.90 -2.86 -13.37
CA MET A 695 -3.14 -3.55 -13.74
C MET A 695 -4.36 -2.64 -13.59
N SER A 696 -5.29 -2.72 -14.53
CA SER A 696 -6.58 -2.04 -14.44
C SER A 696 -7.47 -2.60 -13.31
N HIS A 697 -8.56 -1.90 -13.03
CA HIS A 697 -9.57 -2.32 -12.05
C HIS A 697 -10.52 -3.43 -12.55
N GLU A 698 -10.45 -3.78 -13.83
CA GLU A 698 -11.29 -4.83 -14.41
C GLU A 698 -10.56 -6.17 -14.37
N LEU A 699 -10.90 -7.01 -13.39
CA LEU A 699 -10.09 -8.16 -12.99
C LEU A 699 -10.81 -9.50 -13.14
N ALA A 700 -10.05 -10.56 -13.37
CA ALA A 700 -10.55 -11.92 -13.30
C ALA A 700 -9.51 -12.88 -12.71
N ASP A 701 -9.96 -13.78 -11.83
CA ASP A 701 -9.16 -14.86 -11.27
C ASP A 701 -8.82 -15.91 -12.35
N LEU A 702 -7.59 -16.44 -12.34
CA LEU A 702 -7.15 -17.53 -13.24
C LEU A 702 -7.37 -18.92 -12.64
N GLY A 703 -7.72 -18.98 -11.35
CA GLY A 703 -7.84 -20.20 -10.59
C GLY A 703 -6.54 -20.60 -9.90
N VAL A 704 -6.64 -21.67 -9.11
CA VAL A 704 -5.60 -22.12 -8.19
C VAL A 704 -5.25 -23.58 -8.39
N VAL A 705 -3.95 -23.88 -8.27
CA VAL A 705 -3.46 -25.24 -8.06
C VAL A 705 -2.65 -25.27 -6.77
N GLU A 706 -3.07 -26.13 -5.82
CA GLU A 706 -2.24 -26.47 -4.66
C GLU A 706 -1.35 -27.66 -5.01
N ASP A 707 -0.03 -27.47 -4.87
CA ASP A 707 0.94 -28.51 -5.09
C ASP A 707 2.08 -28.47 -4.07
N ALA A 708 2.36 -29.60 -3.43
CA ALA A 708 3.40 -29.75 -2.41
C ALA A 708 3.36 -28.63 -1.34
N GLY A 709 2.17 -28.30 -0.84
CA GLY A 709 1.95 -27.27 0.19
C GLY A 709 2.18 -25.82 -0.29
N THR A 710 2.37 -25.61 -1.60
CA THR A 710 2.46 -24.29 -2.22
C THR A 710 1.23 -24.04 -3.06
N ARG A 711 0.71 -22.81 -3.00
CA ARG A 711 -0.39 -22.36 -3.84
C ARG A 711 0.19 -21.67 -5.07
N VAL A 712 -0.10 -22.18 -6.26
CA VAL A 712 0.26 -21.53 -7.54
C VAL A 712 -1.01 -21.05 -8.20
N ALA A 713 -1.09 -19.75 -8.47
CA ALA A 713 -2.29 -19.12 -9.01
C ALA A 713 -1.97 -17.77 -9.63
N GLY A 714 -3.01 -17.04 -10.02
CA GLY A 714 -2.86 -15.72 -10.58
C GLY A 714 -4.19 -15.07 -10.94
N TRP A 715 -4.10 -13.85 -11.43
CA TRP A 715 -5.24 -13.12 -11.96
C TRP A 715 -4.82 -12.33 -13.20
N ARG A 716 -5.82 -11.83 -13.92
CA ARG A 716 -5.61 -10.92 -15.05
C ARG A 716 -6.34 -9.60 -14.84
N SER A 717 -5.89 -8.57 -15.53
CA SER A 717 -6.63 -7.33 -15.78
C SER A 717 -6.87 -7.11 -17.26
N VAL A 718 -7.98 -6.45 -17.57
CA VAL A 718 -8.33 -6.04 -18.94
C VAL A 718 -7.84 -4.62 -19.18
N GLU A 719 -6.92 -4.45 -20.12
CA GLU A 719 -6.41 -3.15 -20.52
C GLU A 719 -7.08 -2.69 -21.83
N PRO A 720 -7.11 -1.39 -22.14
CA PRO A 720 -7.65 -0.92 -23.42
C PRO A 720 -7.01 -1.61 -24.63
N HIS A 721 -5.67 -1.69 -24.66
CA HIS A 721 -4.88 -2.24 -25.77
C HIS A 721 -4.18 -3.56 -25.41
N GLY A 722 -4.77 -4.38 -24.53
CA GLY A 722 -4.13 -5.63 -24.11
C GLY A 722 -4.68 -6.27 -22.85
N ASP A 723 -4.00 -7.31 -22.38
CA ASP A 723 -4.30 -7.96 -21.12
C ASP A 723 -3.00 -8.04 -20.30
N ARG A 724 -3.12 -7.94 -18.98
CA ARG A 724 -2.01 -8.16 -18.06
C ARG A 724 -2.32 -9.37 -17.21
N ILE A 725 -1.34 -10.25 -17.01
CA ILE A 725 -1.49 -11.48 -16.22
C ILE A 725 -0.40 -11.51 -15.15
N LEU A 726 -0.80 -11.69 -13.90
CA LEU A 726 0.13 -11.95 -12.79
C LEU A 726 -0.06 -13.38 -12.29
N LEU A 727 1.02 -14.16 -12.27
CA LEU A 727 1.11 -15.47 -11.64
C LEU A 727 2.01 -15.40 -10.41
N TYR A 728 1.72 -16.19 -9.39
CA TYR A 728 2.55 -16.30 -8.21
C TYR A 728 2.58 -17.73 -7.69
N ALA A 729 3.62 -18.05 -6.91
CA ALA A 729 3.65 -19.24 -6.07
C ALA A 729 3.88 -18.83 -4.61
N HIS A 730 2.92 -19.08 -3.73
CA HIS A 730 3.02 -18.74 -2.32
C HIS A 730 2.95 -19.98 -1.42
N ASP A 731 3.91 -20.11 -0.53
CA ASP A 731 3.89 -21.09 0.55
C ASP A 731 3.91 -20.35 1.88
N ARG A 732 2.78 -20.35 2.61
CA ARG A 732 2.66 -19.61 3.87
C ARG A 732 3.68 -20.01 4.94
N PHE A 733 4.33 -21.16 4.77
CA PHE A 733 5.30 -21.69 5.72
C PHE A 733 6.75 -21.52 5.27
N ASP A 734 7.04 -21.04 4.06
CA ASP A 734 8.40 -21.02 3.54
C ASP A 734 8.95 -19.63 3.24
N PRO A 735 9.45 -18.88 4.23
CA PRO A 735 9.94 -17.50 4.05
C PRO A 735 11.25 -17.34 3.24
N GLY A 736 11.66 -18.37 2.47
CA GLY A 736 12.86 -18.32 1.62
C GLY A 736 13.57 -19.66 1.39
N GLY A 737 12.91 -20.81 1.57
CA GLY A 737 13.51 -22.15 1.45
C GLY A 737 13.35 -22.83 0.08
N TYR A 738 12.42 -22.36 -0.76
CA TYR A 738 12.08 -22.79 -2.13
C TYR A 738 12.39 -21.76 -3.20
N GLU A 739 13.06 -20.67 -2.85
CA GLU A 739 13.50 -19.62 -3.77
C GLU A 739 14.48 -20.11 -4.87
N ASP A 740 14.82 -21.40 -4.96
CA ASP A 740 15.66 -21.99 -6.01
C ASP A 740 14.94 -23.06 -6.85
N LEU A 741 13.73 -23.48 -6.45
CA LEU A 741 12.90 -24.48 -7.12
C LEU A 741 11.57 -23.85 -7.53
N GLY A 742 10.78 -24.53 -8.36
CA GLY A 742 9.54 -23.97 -8.86
C GLY A 742 8.82 -24.89 -9.83
N TRP A 743 7.84 -24.33 -10.54
CA TRP A 743 6.98 -25.05 -11.48
C TRP A 743 7.21 -24.54 -12.89
N SER A 744 7.34 -25.47 -13.84
CA SER A 744 7.13 -25.13 -15.25
C SER A 744 5.63 -24.94 -15.47
N VAL A 745 5.21 -23.74 -15.88
CA VAL A 745 3.80 -23.40 -16.04
C VAL A 745 3.49 -23.15 -17.52
N THR A 746 2.45 -23.80 -18.02
CA THR A 746 1.89 -23.56 -19.36
C THR A 746 0.55 -22.83 -19.26
N LEU A 747 0.47 -21.62 -19.81
CA LEU A 747 -0.76 -20.85 -19.95
C LEU A 747 -1.36 -21.09 -21.34
N ASN A 748 -2.54 -21.68 -21.41
CA ASN A 748 -3.31 -21.81 -22.65
C ASN A 748 -4.34 -20.68 -22.71
N LEU A 749 -3.99 -19.60 -23.40
CA LEU A 749 -4.83 -18.42 -23.55
C LEU A 749 -5.82 -18.59 -24.71
N THR A 750 -7.05 -18.16 -24.47
CA THR A 750 -8.13 -18.09 -25.46
C THR A 750 -8.86 -16.75 -25.35
N GLY A 751 -9.58 -16.34 -26.39
CA GLY A 751 -10.34 -15.08 -26.36
C GLY A 751 -9.49 -13.82 -26.53
N LEU A 752 -8.29 -13.93 -27.09
CA LEU A 752 -7.44 -12.77 -27.44
C LEU A 752 -8.16 -11.85 -28.44
N ARG A 753 -8.10 -10.54 -28.19
CA ARG A 753 -8.80 -9.53 -28.99
C ARG A 753 -8.10 -9.16 -30.30
N PHE A 754 -6.79 -9.38 -30.37
CA PHE A 754 -5.93 -8.97 -31.48
C PHE A 754 -5.34 -10.20 -32.16
N ASP A 755 -5.25 -10.16 -33.50
CA ASP A 755 -4.70 -11.23 -34.35
C ASP A 755 -3.17 -11.35 -34.26
N GLU A 756 -2.52 -10.27 -33.83
CA GLU A 756 -1.11 -10.22 -33.45
C GLU A 756 -0.97 -9.48 -32.12
N VAL A 757 -0.09 -9.99 -31.25
CA VAL A 757 0.21 -9.37 -29.95
C VAL A 757 1.71 -9.40 -29.70
N ASP A 758 2.19 -8.39 -28.98
CA ASP A 758 3.52 -8.39 -28.38
C ASP A 758 3.41 -8.82 -26.91
N VAL A 759 4.26 -9.76 -26.49
CA VAL A 759 4.27 -10.30 -25.13
C VAL A 759 5.59 -10.00 -24.45
N THR A 760 5.52 -9.37 -23.28
CA THR A 760 6.66 -9.06 -22.42
C THR A 760 6.49 -9.78 -21.08
N GLU A 761 7.57 -10.41 -20.59
CA GLU A 761 7.59 -11.14 -19.32
C GLU A 761 8.51 -10.46 -18.30
N TYR A 762 8.02 -10.30 -17.07
CA TYR A 762 8.73 -9.78 -15.92
C TYR A 762 8.71 -10.82 -14.80
N ARG A 763 9.75 -10.83 -13.97
CA ARG A 763 9.84 -11.73 -12.81
C ARG A 763 10.35 -11.00 -11.59
N LEU A 764 9.72 -11.28 -10.47
CA LEU A 764 10.18 -10.90 -9.13
C LEU A 764 10.37 -12.18 -8.33
N ASP A 765 11.62 -12.63 -8.24
CA ASP A 765 12.01 -13.82 -7.51
C ASP A 765 13.46 -13.71 -7.05
N ARG A 766 14.09 -14.82 -6.64
CA ARG A 766 15.46 -14.79 -6.11
C ARG A 766 16.47 -14.39 -7.19
N ASP A 767 16.25 -14.89 -8.40
CA ASP A 767 17.16 -14.76 -9.53
C ASP A 767 16.90 -13.46 -10.33
N HIS A 768 15.70 -12.87 -10.18
CA HIS A 768 15.27 -11.65 -10.86
C HIS A 768 14.75 -10.62 -9.84
N GLY A 769 15.53 -9.57 -9.62
CA GLY A 769 15.25 -8.49 -8.68
C GLY A 769 16.39 -8.26 -7.70
N ILE A 770 16.11 -7.50 -6.64
CA ILE A 770 17.15 -6.99 -5.73
C ILE A 770 17.76 -8.06 -4.80
N ARG A 771 17.14 -9.24 -4.64
CA ARG A 771 17.55 -10.24 -3.64
C ARG A 771 19.02 -10.66 -3.75
N SER A 772 19.47 -11.05 -4.93
CA SER A 772 20.83 -11.54 -5.15
C SER A 772 21.89 -10.45 -4.92
N ALA A 773 21.65 -9.23 -5.42
CA ALA A 773 22.55 -8.09 -5.21
C ALA A 773 22.59 -7.68 -3.73
N TYR A 774 21.44 -7.72 -3.08
CA TYR A 774 21.31 -7.49 -1.66
C TYR A 774 22.12 -8.48 -0.83
N GLU A 775 22.07 -9.79 -1.11
CA GLU A 775 22.87 -10.79 -0.38
C GLU A 775 24.37 -10.61 -0.57
N ALA A 776 24.81 -10.15 -1.75
CA ALA A 776 26.21 -9.85 -2.05
C ALA A 776 26.73 -8.61 -1.28
N LEU A 777 25.84 -7.68 -0.91
CA LEU A 777 26.23 -6.44 -0.23
C LEU A 777 26.76 -6.69 1.19
N PRO A 778 27.91 -6.09 1.58
CA PRO A 778 28.49 -6.23 2.92
C PRO A 778 27.52 -5.77 4.03
N LYS A 779 27.19 -6.67 4.98
CA LYS A 779 26.26 -6.33 6.07
C LYS A 779 26.97 -5.52 7.17
N ARG A 780 26.85 -4.19 7.12
CA ARG A 780 27.52 -3.25 8.06
C ARG A 780 26.67 -2.78 9.25
N GLY A 781 25.44 -3.29 9.39
CA GLY A 781 24.53 -2.90 10.48
C GLY A 781 23.98 -1.48 10.35
N GLN A 782 23.40 -0.96 11.45
CA GLN A 782 22.50 0.21 11.39
C GLN A 782 23.24 1.51 11.10
N ASN A 783 24.56 1.58 11.32
CA ASN A 783 25.35 2.78 11.03
C ASN A 783 26.33 2.53 9.87
N GLY A 784 26.08 1.50 9.06
CA GLY A 784 26.92 1.16 7.92
C GLY A 784 26.76 2.16 6.80
N VAL A 785 27.86 2.69 6.29
CA VAL A 785 27.91 3.54 5.10
C VAL A 785 28.48 2.74 3.92
N TYR A 786 28.01 3.01 2.71
CA TYR A 786 28.38 2.31 1.48
C TYR A 786 28.95 3.30 0.46
N SER A 787 29.90 2.87 -0.36
CA SER A 787 30.35 3.70 -1.48
C SER A 787 29.32 3.68 -2.62
N PRO A 788 29.29 4.69 -3.51
CA PRO A 788 28.47 4.67 -4.72
C PRO A 788 28.72 3.42 -5.58
N GLU A 789 29.95 2.92 -5.63
CA GLU A 789 30.30 1.69 -6.35
C GLU A 789 29.67 0.45 -5.71
N GLU A 790 29.64 0.36 -4.38
CA GLU A 790 29.02 -0.75 -3.66
C GLU A 790 27.50 -0.80 -3.84
N LEU A 791 26.84 0.36 -4.02
CA LEU A 791 25.40 0.43 -4.25
C LEU A 791 24.99 0.26 -5.71
N GLY A 792 25.91 0.48 -6.66
CA GLY A 792 25.59 0.43 -8.09
C GLY A 792 24.90 -0.87 -8.54
N ASP A 793 25.40 -2.03 -8.09
CA ASP A 793 24.80 -3.34 -8.41
C ASP A 793 23.42 -3.52 -7.75
N LEU A 794 23.24 -2.99 -6.54
CA LEU A 794 21.97 -3.04 -5.81
C LEU A 794 20.89 -2.21 -6.50
N MET A 795 21.23 -0.98 -6.89
CA MET A 795 20.31 -0.07 -7.59
C MET A 795 19.93 -0.60 -8.97
N ALA A 796 20.90 -1.18 -9.71
CA ALA A 796 20.61 -1.81 -10.99
C ALA A 796 19.63 -2.98 -10.83
N ALA A 797 19.81 -3.81 -9.80
CA ALA A 797 18.95 -4.96 -9.51
C ALA A 797 17.57 -4.60 -8.95
N ASP A 798 17.38 -3.39 -8.42
CA ASP A 798 16.08 -2.88 -7.97
C ASP A 798 15.15 -2.49 -9.12
N THR A 799 15.64 -2.38 -10.36
CA THR A 799 14.77 -1.98 -11.47
C THR A 799 13.89 -3.14 -11.98
N LEU A 800 12.60 -2.85 -12.26
CA LEU A 800 11.74 -3.79 -13.00
C LEU A 800 12.20 -3.86 -14.46
N MET A 801 12.97 -4.89 -14.78
CA MET A 801 13.42 -5.17 -16.15
C MET A 801 12.66 -6.36 -16.74
N PRO A 802 12.27 -6.28 -18.02
CA PRO A 802 11.74 -7.45 -18.71
C PRO A 802 12.84 -8.50 -18.89
N LEU A 803 12.49 -9.79 -18.91
CA LEU A 803 13.46 -10.88 -19.13
C LEU A 803 14.13 -10.83 -20.50
N GLY A 804 13.51 -10.13 -21.46
CA GLY A 804 14.00 -9.94 -22.80
C GLY A 804 13.14 -8.92 -23.57
N PRO A 805 13.46 -8.64 -24.84
CA PRO A 805 12.60 -7.81 -25.68
C PRO A 805 11.22 -8.47 -25.86
N ALA A 806 10.20 -7.64 -26.09
CA ALA A 806 8.86 -8.12 -26.41
C ALA A 806 8.90 -9.12 -27.57
N THR A 807 8.17 -10.22 -27.41
CA THR A 807 8.10 -11.28 -28.43
C THR A 807 6.75 -11.20 -29.14
N ARG A 808 6.79 -11.09 -30.46
CA ARG A 808 5.59 -11.04 -31.30
C ARG A 808 4.99 -12.43 -31.54
N TYR A 809 3.68 -12.54 -31.38
CA TYR A 809 2.91 -13.75 -31.66
C TYR A 809 1.74 -13.45 -32.57
N THR A 810 1.53 -14.30 -33.57
CA THR A 810 0.23 -14.42 -34.24
C THR A 810 -0.70 -15.26 -33.37
N THR A 811 -1.97 -14.92 -33.28
CA THR A 811 -2.94 -15.57 -32.37
C THR A 811 -4.12 -16.22 -33.14
N PRO A 812 -3.90 -17.22 -34.01
CA PRO A 812 -4.96 -17.82 -34.82
C PRO A 812 -6.17 -18.25 -34.00
N GLY A 813 -7.35 -17.69 -34.32
CA GLY A 813 -8.59 -17.98 -33.59
C GLY A 813 -8.63 -17.41 -32.17
N GLY A 814 -7.82 -16.38 -31.89
CA GLY A 814 -7.71 -15.75 -30.58
C GLY A 814 -7.05 -16.64 -29.53
N GLN A 815 -6.08 -17.48 -29.94
CA GLN A 815 -5.42 -18.46 -29.06
C GLN A 815 -3.90 -18.26 -29.02
N LEU A 816 -3.32 -18.48 -27.84
CA LEU A 816 -1.87 -18.42 -27.61
C LEU A 816 -1.46 -19.35 -26.46
N THR A 817 -0.34 -20.06 -26.58
CA THR A 817 0.24 -20.83 -25.48
C THR A 817 1.54 -20.19 -25.03
N LEU A 818 1.61 -19.77 -23.76
CA LEU A 818 2.82 -19.25 -23.13
C LEU A 818 3.40 -20.28 -22.17
N ASN A 819 4.72 -20.33 -22.05
CA ASN A 819 5.41 -21.19 -21.09
C ASN A 819 6.36 -20.33 -20.25
N THR A 820 6.30 -20.49 -18.93
CA THR A 820 7.19 -19.78 -17.98
C THR A 820 7.57 -20.72 -16.82
N PHE A 821 8.42 -20.22 -15.92
CA PHE A 821 8.81 -20.90 -14.71
C PHE A 821 8.49 -20.03 -13.49
N VAL A 822 7.55 -20.47 -12.66
CA VAL A 822 7.19 -19.78 -11.42
C VAL A 822 8.03 -20.36 -10.29
N GLN A 823 8.98 -19.58 -9.76
CA GLN A 823 9.82 -20.00 -8.63
C GLN A 823 9.02 -19.98 -7.32
N GLY A 824 9.39 -20.79 -6.33
CA GLY A 824 8.77 -20.75 -5.00
C GLY A 824 8.95 -19.37 -4.36
N GLN A 825 7.85 -18.79 -3.86
CA GLN A 825 7.77 -17.38 -3.44
C GLN A 825 8.04 -16.36 -4.56
N GLY A 826 7.93 -16.75 -5.82
CA GLY A 826 8.13 -15.88 -6.97
C GLY A 826 6.81 -15.33 -7.52
N VAL A 827 6.92 -14.19 -8.20
CA VAL A 827 5.86 -13.56 -9.01
C VAL A 827 6.35 -13.47 -10.46
N VAL A 828 5.47 -13.80 -11.40
CA VAL A 828 5.66 -13.63 -12.85
C VAL A 828 4.56 -12.72 -13.37
N PHE A 829 4.91 -11.76 -14.21
CA PHE A 829 3.97 -10.80 -14.78
C PHE A 829 4.13 -10.77 -16.30
N PHE A 830 3.02 -10.91 -17.03
CA PHE A 830 2.95 -10.77 -18.47
C PHE A 830 2.19 -9.51 -18.84
N GLU A 831 2.76 -8.77 -19.78
CA GLU A 831 2.05 -7.77 -20.57
C GLU A 831 1.81 -8.35 -21.97
N ILE A 832 0.55 -8.40 -22.38
CA ILE A 832 0.12 -8.87 -23.69
C ILE A 832 -0.57 -7.69 -24.37
N SER A 833 0.12 -6.99 -25.25
CA SER A 833 -0.38 -5.77 -25.88
C SER A 833 -0.71 -5.97 -27.35
N GLU A 834 -1.58 -5.11 -27.87
CA GLU A 834 -1.69 -4.84 -29.30
C GLU A 834 -0.33 -4.43 -29.87
N VAL A 835 -0.16 -4.64 -31.17
CA VAL A 835 1.07 -4.27 -31.88
C VAL A 835 1.05 -2.79 -32.20
N ASP A 836 1.99 -2.05 -31.62
CA ASP A 836 2.41 -0.73 -32.11
C ASP A 836 3.21 -0.94 -33.41
N ALA A 837 2.64 -0.49 -34.53
CA ALA A 837 3.10 -0.84 -35.87
C ALA A 837 4.39 -0.11 -36.27
N ASP A 838 4.60 1.11 -35.77
CA ASP A 838 5.75 1.94 -36.09
C ASP A 838 6.62 2.33 -34.88
N GLY A 839 6.17 2.01 -33.67
CA GLY A 839 6.96 2.05 -32.45
C GLY A 839 7.06 3.44 -31.83
N ASP A 840 6.06 4.29 -32.06
CA ASP A 840 6.07 5.68 -31.62
C ASP A 840 5.35 5.89 -30.26
N GLY A 841 4.70 4.85 -29.75
CA GLY A 841 3.99 4.83 -28.47
C GLY A 841 2.52 5.24 -28.55
N ILE A 842 1.97 5.45 -29.75
CA ILE A 842 0.57 5.75 -30.02
C ILE A 842 -0.08 4.52 -30.68
N TRP A 843 -1.26 4.14 -30.17
CA TRP A 843 -1.94 2.95 -30.67
C TRP A 843 -2.71 3.25 -31.98
N PRO A 844 -2.82 2.28 -32.90
CA PRO A 844 -3.32 2.51 -34.27
C PRO A 844 -4.70 3.19 -34.39
N GLU A 845 -5.58 3.06 -33.40
CA GLU A 845 -6.90 3.72 -33.39
C GLU A 845 -6.85 5.21 -33.07
N ASN A 846 -5.78 5.68 -32.43
CA ASN A 846 -5.56 7.07 -32.05
C ASN A 846 -4.36 7.70 -32.78
N ASP A 847 -3.73 6.95 -33.68
CA ASP A 847 -2.57 7.36 -34.43
C ASP A 847 -2.98 7.98 -35.78
N ASN A 848 -2.63 9.25 -35.97
CA ASN A 848 -2.86 9.95 -37.23
C ASN A 848 -1.85 9.58 -38.33
N CYS A 849 -0.81 8.81 -38.02
CA CYS A 849 0.09 8.17 -38.98
C CYS A 849 0.44 6.72 -38.61
N PRO A 850 -0.49 5.74 -38.73
CA PRO A 850 -0.37 4.34 -38.25
C PRO A 850 0.82 3.49 -38.74
N THR A 851 1.68 4.04 -39.58
CA THR A 851 2.82 3.34 -40.20
C THR A 851 4.09 4.18 -40.23
N ILE A 852 4.06 5.42 -39.72
CA ILE A 852 5.18 6.36 -39.72
C ILE A 852 5.24 7.06 -38.37
N ALA A 853 6.21 6.63 -37.55
CA ALA A 853 6.36 7.11 -36.19
C ALA A 853 6.37 8.64 -36.07
N ASN A 854 5.41 9.18 -35.33
CA ASN A 854 5.25 10.60 -35.02
C ASN A 854 4.66 10.82 -33.61
N PRO A 855 5.48 10.64 -32.56
CA PRO A 855 5.00 10.70 -31.16
C PRO A 855 4.34 12.03 -30.74
N ASP A 856 4.52 13.10 -31.51
CA ASP A 856 3.90 14.41 -31.26
C ASP A 856 2.50 14.56 -31.88
N GLN A 857 2.09 13.62 -32.75
CA GLN A 857 0.78 13.54 -33.40
C GLN A 857 0.37 14.87 -34.05
N LEU A 858 1.33 15.62 -34.58
CA LEU A 858 1.08 16.93 -35.19
C LEU A 858 0.25 16.76 -36.47
N ASP A 859 -0.87 17.47 -36.52
CA ASP A 859 -1.77 17.59 -37.67
C ASP A 859 -2.09 19.08 -37.85
N THR A 860 -1.37 19.72 -38.78
CA THR A 860 -1.35 21.17 -38.93
C THR A 860 -2.65 21.73 -39.54
N ASP A 861 -3.32 20.98 -40.41
CA ASP A 861 -4.51 21.42 -41.12
C ASP A 861 -5.83 20.77 -40.64
N ALA A 862 -5.73 19.83 -39.70
CA ALA A 862 -6.81 19.15 -39.00
C ALA A 862 -7.67 18.26 -39.91
N ASP A 863 -7.07 17.61 -40.91
CA ASP A 863 -7.75 16.66 -41.79
C ASP A 863 -7.73 15.20 -41.30
N GLY A 864 -7.00 14.95 -40.22
CA GLY A 864 -6.90 13.67 -39.54
C GLY A 864 -5.72 12.81 -39.98
N ALA A 865 -4.92 13.24 -40.96
CA ALA A 865 -3.61 12.68 -41.26
C ALA A 865 -2.53 13.50 -40.57
N GLY A 866 -1.53 12.85 -39.97
CA GLY A 866 -0.42 13.58 -39.36
C GLY A 866 0.54 14.16 -40.40
N ASP A 867 1.19 15.27 -40.07
CA ASP A 867 2.16 15.96 -40.93
C ASP A 867 3.27 15.02 -41.45
N ALA A 868 3.55 13.93 -40.72
CA ALA A 868 4.56 12.94 -41.08
C ALA A 868 4.17 12.03 -42.26
N CYS A 869 2.87 11.74 -42.41
CA CYS A 869 2.33 10.87 -43.45
C CYS A 869 1.46 11.62 -44.47
N ASP A 870 1.18 12.89 -44.24
CA ASP A 870 0.50 13.79 -45.15
C ASP A 870 1.45 14.36 -46.23
N CYS A 871 1.02 14.27 -47.48
CA CYS A 871 1.73 14.85 -48.63
C CYS A 871 1.47 16.34 -48.88
N ALA A 872 0.44 16.93 -48.28
CA ALA A 872 0.16 18.36 -48.24
C ALA A 872 -0.28 18.85 -46.83
N PRO A 873 0.62 18.82 -45.81
CA PRO A 873 0.32 19.14 -44.39
C PRO A 873 -0.28 20.52 -44.06
N ASP A 874 -0.44 21.39 -45.06
CA ASP A 874 -1.01 22.74 -44.89
C ASP A 874 -2.38 22.87 -45.62
N ASP A 875 -2.91 21.80 -46.20
CA ASP A 875 -4.10 21.76 -47.05
C ASP A 875 -5.02 20.58 -46.70
N GLY A 876 -5.92 20.80 -45.73
CA GLY A 876 -6.83 19.76 -45.25
C GLY A 876 -7.91 19.29 -46.24
N ALA A 877 -7.75 19.65 -47.51
CA ALA A 877 -8.45 19.03 -48.63
C ALA A 877 -7.69 17.83 -49.23
N ALA A 878 -6.44 17.53 -48.85
CA ALA A 878 -5.66 16.47 -49.49
C ALA A 878 -4.50 15.91 -48.65
N PHE A 879 -4.67 14.69 -48.12
CA PHE A 879 -3.62 14.01 -47.36
C PHE A 879 -2.85 12.90 -48.10
N ALA A 880 -3.33 12.44 -49.27
CA ALA A 880 -2.67 11.37 -50.04
C ALA A 880 -2.86 11.53 -51.56
N VAL A 881 -2.02 10.87 -52.36
CA VAL A 881 -2.24 10.80 -53.82
C VAL A 881 -3.43 9.88 -54.12
N PRO A 882 -4.44 10.30 -54.92
CA PRO A 882 -5.60 9.47 -55.24
C PRO A 882 -5.20 8.16 -55.93
N GLY A 883 -5.85 7.06 -55.52
CA GLY A 883 -5.65 5.73 -56.10
C GLY A 883 -6.21 5.56 -57.51
N GLU A 884 -6.14 4.33 -58.04
CA GLU A 884 -6.83 3.97 -59.28
C GLU A 884 -8.36 4.03 -59.07
N THR A 885 -9.05 4.84 -59.87
CA THR A 885 -10.50 4.97 -59.77
C THR A 885 -11.21 3.67 -60.16
N GLN A 886 -12.04 3.13 -59.26
CA GLN A 886 -12.80 1.89 -59.47
C GLN A 886 -14.30 2.18 -59.64
N GLY A 887 -15.08 1.14 -59.93
CA GLY A 887 -16.54 1.21 -59.89
C GLY A 887 -17.20 2.00 -61.03
N LEU A 888 -16.55 2.22 -62.17
CA LEU A 888 -17.17 2.91 -63.31
C LEU A 888 -18.43 2.17 -63.80
N LEU A 889 -19.59 2.84 -63.66
CA LEU A 889 -20.90 2.41 -64.14
C LEU A 889 -21.42 3.39 -65.20
N LEU A 890 -22.08 2.84 -66.22
CA LEU A 890 -22.73 3.61 -67.28
C LEU A 890 -24.24 3.39 -67.21
N ASP A 891 -24.98 4.44 -66.86
CA ASP A 891 -26.44 4.42 -66.83
C ASP A 891 -27.00 4.83 -68.20
N PRO A 892 -27.72 3.92 -68.88
CA PRO A 892 -28.20 4.18 -70.23
C PRO A 892 -29.27 5.27 -70.24
N GLY A 893 -29.03 6.35 -70.97
CA GLY A 893 -29.92 7.51 -71.11
C GLY A 893 -29.53 8.41 -72.28
N GLU A 894 -30.26 9.49 -72.50
CA GLU A 894 -29.84 10.56 -73.41
C GLU A 894 -29.88 11.91 -72.68
N PRO A 895 -28.75 12.37 -72.08
CA PRO A 895 -27.41 11.79 -72.16
C PRO A 895 -27.19 10.52 -71.31
N THR A 896 -26.15 9.73 -71.63
CA THR A 896 -25.68 8.60 -70.80
C THR A 896 -24.97 9.16 -69.59
N THR A 897 -25.28 8.68 -68.39
CA THR A 897 -24.60 9.12 -67.17
C THR A 897 -23.49 8.15 -66.80
N LEU A 898 -22.34 8.67 -66.38
CA LEU A 898 -21.20 7.92 -65.87
C LEU A 898 -21.04 8.23 -64.38
N HIS A 899 -20.83 7.19 -63.58
CA HIS A 899 -20.57 7.29 -62.13
C HIS A 899 -19.43 6.36 -61.74
N TRP A 900 -18.63 6.72 -60.72
CA TRP A 900 -17.53 5.90 -60.20
C TRP A 900 -17.38 6.06 -58.68
N ASP A 901 -16.48 5.28 -58.07
CA ASP A 901 -16.24 5.34 -56.62
C ASP A 901 -15.46 6.61 -56.24
N ASP A 902 -15.92 7.29 -55.20
CA ASP A 902 -15.26 8.49 -54.66
C ASP A 902 -13.95 8.13 -53.93
N GLN A 903 -12.86 8.74 -54.35
CA GLN A 903 -11.54 8.65 -53.75
C GLN A 903 -11.31 9.68 -52.63
N GLY A 904 -12.24 10.62 -52.41
CA GLY A 904 -12.14 11.64 -51.36
C GLY A 904 -11.84 11.08 -49.96
N PRO A 905 -12.49 10.00 -49.50
CA PRO A 905 -12.19 9.39 -48.19
C PRO A 905 -10.77 8.82 -48.03
N ALA A 906 -10.04 8.58 -49.12
CA ALA A 906 -8.71 7.97 -49.09
C ALA A 906 -7.58 8.94 -49.50
N ALA A 907 -7.91 10.14 -49.99
CA ALA A 907 -6.96 11.10 -50.53
C ALA A 907 -7.34 12.58 -50.28
N GLY A 908 -8.36 12.81 -49.45
CA GLY A 908 -8.87 14.12 -49.09
C GLY A 908 -9.98 14.65 -50.00
N SER A 909 -10.81 15.52 -49.41
CA SER A 909 -12.05 16.05 -50.00
C SER A 909 -11.85 16.94 -51.24
N GLY A 910 -10.62 17.41 -51.48
CA GLY A 910 -10.20 18.19 -52.65
C GLY A 910 -9.89 17.33 -53.88
N THR A 911 -10.07 16.00 -53.80
CA THR A 911 -9.89 15.11 -54.95
C THR A 911 -10.89 15.43 -56.06
N VAL A 912 -10.36 15.74 -57.24
CA VAL A 912 -11.13 15.99 -58.46
C VAL A 912 -10.81 14.94 -59.52
N TYR A 913 -11.66 14.81 -60.53
CA TYR A 913 -11.56 13.73 -61.53
C TYR A 913 -11.42 14.26 -62.96
N ASP A 914 -10.53 13.61 -63.70
CA ASP A 914 -10.43 13.74 -65.15
C ASP A 914 -11.07 12.53 -65.82
N VAL A 915 -11.84 12.78 -66.87
CA VAL A 915 -12.45 11.75 -67.72
C VAL A 915 -11.97 11.92 -69.14
N VAL A 916 -11.37 10.88 -69.67
CA VAL A 916 -10.93 10.81 -71.07
C VAL A 916 -11.69 9.74 -71.82
N THR A 917 -11.83 9.93 -73.13
CA THR A 917 -12.72 9.12 -73.97
C THR A 917 -12.20 8.98 -75.39
N GLY A 918 -12.59 7.91 -76.07
CA GLY A 918 -12.34 7.71 -77.49
C GLY A 918 -13.33 6.72 -78.07
N ARG A 919 -13.27 6.49 -79.39
CA ARG A 919 -14.16 5.54 -80.05
C ARG A 919 -13.63 4.13 -79.95
N LEU A 920 -14.53 3.17 -79.74
CA LEU A 920 -14.18 1.76 -79.68
C LEU A 920 -13.59 1.25 -81.01
N VAL A 921 -14.10 1.73 -82.15
CA VAL A 921 -13.54 1.35 -83.46
C VAL A 921 -12.09 1.82 -83.65
N GLU A 922 -11.72 2.96 -83.07
CA GLU A 922 -10.36 3.50 -83.12
C GLU A 922 -9.45 2.72 -82.17
N LEU A 923 -9.91 2.47 -80.94
CA LEU A 923 -9.22 1.62 -79.97
C LEU A 923 -8.95 0.21 -80.51
N LEU A 924 -9.93 -0.38 -81.20
CA LEU A 924 -9.80 -1.71 -81.83
C LEU A 924 -8.85 -1.72 -83.03
N ALA A 925 -8.77 -0.61 -83.77
CA ALA A 925 -7.90 -0.50 -84.94
C ALA A 925 -6.43 -0.27 -84.55
N ASP A 926 -6.21 0.63 -83.59
CA ASP A 926 -4.87 1.06 -83.19
C ASP A 926 -4.29 0.18 -82.07
N GLY A 927 -5.14 -0.53 -81.31
CA GLY A 927 -4.73 -1.35 -80.16
C GLY A 927 -4.15 -0.52 -79.01
N SER A 928 -4.49 0.77 -78.99
CA SER A 928 -3.78 1.83 -78.28
C SER A 928 -4.77 2.95 -77.93
N PHE A 929 -4.45 3.75 -76.92
CA PHE A 929 -5.24 4.91 -76.50
C PHE A 929 -4.78 6.22 -77.15
N ALA A 930 -4.01 6.16 -78.23
CA ALA A 930 -3.47 7.34 -78.91
C ALA A 930 -4.53 8.28 -79.51
N ALA A 931 -5.74 7.78 -79.80
CA ALA A 931 -6.87 8.57 -80.28
C ALA A 931 -7.75 9.13 -79.15
N THR A 932 -7.33 8.99 -77.88
CA THR A 932 -8.07 9.49 -76.73
C THR A 932 -8.18 11.02 -76.79
N THR A 933 -9.34 11.53 -76.36
CA THR A 933 -9.62 12.95 -76.22
C THR A 933 -10.22 13.23 -74.86
N CYS A 934 -10.12 14.48 -74.42
CA CYS A 934 -10.72 14.89 -73.16
C CYS A 934 -12.25 14.88 -73.24
N HIS A 935 -12.88 14.25 -72.25
CA HIS A 935 -14.33 14.34 -72.05
C HIS A 935 -14.67 15.42 -71.02
N ALA A 936 -13.99 15.38 -69.87
CA ALA A 936 -14.14 16.33 -68.77
C ALA A 936 -12.87 16.34 -67.92
N ALA A 937 -12.60 17.44 -67.22
CA ALA A 937 -11.47 17.60 -66.31
C ALA A 937 -11.92 18.36 -65.06
N ASP A 938 -11.16 18.22 -63.97
CA ASP A 938 -11.41 18.90 -62.69
C ASP A 938 -12.84 18.70 -62.15
N LEU A 939 -13.42 17.52 -62.35
CA LEU A 939 -14.77 17.22 -61.85
C LEU A 939 -14.73 17.02 -60.34
N ALA A 940 -15.43 17.87 -59.59
CA ALA A 940 -15.54 17.77 -58.13
C ALA A 940 -16.48 16.66 -57.63
N THR A 941 -17.20 16.00 -58.54
CA THR A 941 -18.10 14.90 -58.20
C THR A 941 -17.72 13.67 -59.01
N PRO A 942 -17.89 12.45 -58.46
CA PRO A 942 -17.53 11.22 -59.16
C PRO A 942 -18.60 10.82 -60.21
N SER A 943 -18.98 11.77 -61.05
CA SER A 943 -19.96 11.58 -62.11
C SER A 943 -19.83 12.61 -63.25
N THR A 944 -20.24 12.21 -64.45
CA THR A 944 -20.43 13.11 -65.58
C THR A 944 -21.46 12.55 -66.57
N THR A 945 -21.75 13.27 -67.65
CA THR A 945 -22.69 12.81 -68.68
C THR A 945 -22.10 12.92 -70.08
N ASP A 946 -22.37 11.92 -70.92
CA ASP A 946 -21.99 11.90 -72.33
C ASP A 946 -23.24 11.88 -73.22
N SER A 947 -23.44 12.97 -73.97
CA SER A 947 -24.58 13.14 -74.88
C SER A 947 -24.30 12.62 -76.29
N ARG A 948 -23.08 12.17 -76.59
CA ARG A 948 -22.68 11.73 -77.93
C ARG A 948 -23.33 10.39 -78.26
N LYS A 949 -23.76 10.25 -79.52
CA LYS A 949 -24.31 8.99 -80.04
C LYS A 949 -23.33 8.36 -81.03
N PRO A 950 -22.85 7.13 -80.80
CA PRO A 950 -21.95 6.46 -81.73
C PRO A 950 -22.70 6.02 -83.00
N ALA A 951 -21.96 5.82 -84.09
CA ALA A 951 -22.51 5.19 -85.29
C ALA A 951 -22.92 3.73 -85.01
N GLY A 952 -23.86 3.19 -85.78
CA GLY A 952 -24.32 1.81 -85.60
C GLY A 952 -23.16 0.80 -85.70
N GLY A 953 -22.91 0.06 -84.62
CA GLY A 953 -21.81 -0.92 -84.50
C GLY A 953 -20.53 -0.37 -83.85
N ASP A 954 -20.54 0.86 -83.37
CA ASP A 954 -19.44 1.51 -82.65
C ASP A 954 -19.88 1.95 -81.23
N GLY A 955 -18.94 2.40 -80.41
CA GLY A 955 -19.20 2.93 -79.07
C GLY A 955 -18.11 3.87 -78.58
N PHE A 956 -18.26 4.40 -77.39
CA PHE A 956 -17.20 5.15 -76.70
C PHE A 956 -16.69 4.34 -75.51
N TYR A 957 -15.39 4.46 -75.22
CA TYR A 957 -14.84 4.08 -73.91
C TYR A 957 -14.60 5.33 -73.06
N HIS A 958 -14.52 5.15 -71.76
CA HIS A 958 -14.22 6.19 -70.79
C HIS A 958 -13.21 5.66 -69.78
N LEU A 959 -12.19 6.45 -69.49
CA LEU A 959 -11.21 6.19 -68.44
C LEU A 959 -11.22 7.38 -67.48
N ILE A 960 -11.06 7.10 -66.19
CA ILE A 960 -11.14 8.09 -65.13
C ILE A 960 -9.88 7.99 -64.30
N ARG A 961 -9.35 9.13 -63.86
CA ARG A 961 -8.37 9.22 -62.79
C ARG A 961 -8.80 10.28 -61.78
N GLY A 962 -8.46 10.09 -60.51
CA GLY A 962 -8.48 11.16 -59.52
C GLY A 962 -7.15 11.92 -59.50
N HIS A 963 -7.19 13.20 -59.14
CA HIS A 963 -6.00 13.97 -58.80
C HIS A 963 -6.32 15.06 -57.77
N ASN A 964 -5.29 15.49 -57.04
CA ASN A 964 -5.31 16.58 -56.06
C ASN A 964 -3.94 17.26 -56.02
N VAL A 965 -3.68 18.07 -54.98
CA VAL A 965 -2.40 18.79 -54.81
C VAL A 965 -1.21 17.86 -54.57
N CYS A 966 -1.43 16.68 -53.99
CA CYS A 966 -0.39 15.68 -53.78
C CYS A 966 0.03 14.97 -55.06
N GLY A 967 -0.86 14.86 -56.04
CA GLY A 967 -0.54 14.29 -57.34
C GLY A 967 -1.76 13.75 -58.08
N ALA A 968 -1.48 13.03 -59.16
CA ALA A 968 -2.49 12.38 -59.99
C ALA A 968 -2.38 10.86 -59.91
N GLY A 969 -3.53 10.21 -59.74
CA GLY A 969 -3.67 8.77 -59.89
C GLY A 969 -3.57 8.33 -61.36
N SER A 970 -3.72 7.03 -61.60
CA SER A 970 -3.65 6.46 -62.95
C SER A 970 -5.03 6.39 -63.64
N TYR A 971 -5.04 6.41 -64.98
CA TYR A 971 -6.22 6.05 -65.80
C TYR A 971 -6.45 4.52 -65.90
N GLY A 972 -5.78 3.75 -65.04
CA GLY A 972 -5.81 2.29 -64.98
C GLY A 972 -4.51 1.62 -65.42
N ALA A 973 -4.30 0.38 -64.96
CA ALA A 973 -3.04 -0.35 -65.13
C ALA A 973 -2.66 -0.62 -66.62
N GLY A 974 -1.40 -0.32 -66.99
CA GLY A 974 -0.79 -0.73 -68.27
C GLY A 974 -1.11 0.15 -69.48
N ARG A 975 -1.24 1.47 -69.30
CA ARG A 975 -1.67 2.44 -70.33
C ARG A 975 -0.56 3.43 -70.73
N ASN A 976 0.60 2.89 -71.12
CA ASN A 976 1.86 3.64 -71.30
C ASN A 976 1.89 4.63 -72.50
N ASP A 977 0.82 4.70 -73.30
CA ASP A 977 0.72 5.53 -74.51
C ASP A 977 -0.27 6.70 -74.37
N LEU A 978 -0.96 6.82 -73.22
CA LEU A 978 -1.73 7.99 -72.84
C LEU A 978 -0.79 9.05 -72.23
N ASP A 979 -0.85 10.29 -72.72
CA ASP A 979 -0.11 11.40 -72.11
C ASP A 979 -0.72 11.71 -70.73
N THR A 980 -0.03 11.30 -69.67
CA THR A 980 -0.49 11.53 -68.30
C THR A 980 -0.10 12.91 -67.76
N ALA A 981 0.67 13.71 -68.51
CA ALA A 981 1.15 15.02 -68.09
C ALA A 981 0.08 16.12 -68.21
N SER A 982 -1.00 15.89 -68.96
CA SER A 982 -2.14 16.80 -69.10
C SER A 982 -3.43 16.14 -68.58
N PRO A 983 -4.30 16.86 -67.84
CA PRO A 983 -5.66 16.40 -67.51
C PRO A 983 -6.52 16.13 -68.75
N CYS A 984 -6.15 16.73 -69.87
CA CYS A 984 -6.72 16.50 -71.19
C CYS A 984 -5.58 16.22 -72.20
N PRO A 985 -5.21 14.95 -72.43
CA PRO A 985 -4.22 14.58 -73.44
C PRO A 985 -4.69 14.81 -74.88
#